data_AF-A0A9P9QMX1-F1
#
_entry.id   AF-A0A9P9QMX1-F1
#
_cell.length_a   1.000
_cell.length_b   1.000
_cell.length_c   1.000
_cell.angle_alpha   90.00
_cell.angle_beta   90.00
_cell.angle_gamma   90.00
#
_symmetry.space_group_name_H-M   'P 1'
#
loop_
_entity.id
_entity.type
_entity.pdbx_description
1 polymer ?
#
loop_
_entity_poly.entity_id
_entity_poly.type
_entity_poly.pdbx_seq_one_letter_code
_entity_poly.pdbx_strand_id
1 'polypeptide(L)'
;MAVTLRKASSGACRSLRCVLTYSFLLFLASVRAASDASSTSTTPSTIAFSSAVHLASSLAWEASQIVNRPVLPLPKNITAVPEYEAVSKIAPGLPPIQAGIVFPEAEDMIAKLVAMSNGTGPSIQGRDRRQSGLRVMVVGDSMTHGQQGDYTWRYRIWQFFKNNGVNVQFVGPYTGTMQPMEAEPPQPPPLYGTQAPDAGPQTSGGYAADVDPAFLSNSNHFAVWGRAVAVDKGLIQGVLQANPADLILFMLGFNDMGWFYSDADGTINSVDTFITNARAANPNIKIALANVPQRSFIGGRQDLIDSTTKYNAELSGYIAKWNTAQSPIRLVHLEEAYDCHPASCPAGYDGLHPNAWGEYQIASAFSETLVNDFGIGTTVLAVPAQDDSSLVRPLPGVTNLRVFSSPQGVSATWDPVYGAYSYDVQVAINGGEPFYQFSPTSVASNRWDCQWPLDGWTYSISVRPRAGPTRQGTFSGTLSAIATPQLADPPQNVNVEPTADGFSVTWDPPGGANSDSIVEYNVIYWDTDPNDCQFISGTAFKSSPAVITGLEHGKNYLVAPVTWNKNGQGLPFIANHVVPGAGKPPSPGGLAINANDPTTAHITWTGTGSTGGYHLWARNVNEAGSKFTIAANVTDSCADIYFLFPGIWNFEFAASAFNGNEESPQGPAVLAPSPASGVTFGSPGPTCVPEPAWCPGFGQPGSPTGGDGGSPPVTFPPGTGPTTETLTDANGSPVTLTINPGQSPITGPTTITTNGQTITVGPPTSNVQTLTEVCFLLLAPSFLVIFGQSLYLKSWVKVK
;
A
#
# COMPACT_ATOMS: atom_id res chain seq x y z
N MET A 1 -0.41 16.94 -23.59
CA MET A 1 0.01 16.25 -22.34
C MET A 1 0.36 14.78 -22.56
N ALA A 2 -0.59 13.92 -22.96
CA ALA A 2 -0.38 12.46 -23.08
C ALA A 2 0.85 12.01 -23.91
N VAL A 3 1.25 12.76 -24.95
CA VAL A 3 2.42 12.43 -25.78
C VAL A 3 3.76 12.85 -25.13
N THR A 4 3.76 13.94 -24.35
CA THR A 4 4.97 14.46 -23.69
C THR A 4 5.31 13.65 -22.44
N LEU A 5 4.29 13.28 -21.65
CA LEU A 5 4.45 12.41 -20.48
C LEU A 5 4.89 10.98 -20.86
N ARG A 6 4.47 10.46 -22.03
CA ARG A 6 4.98 9.18 -22.58
C ARG A 6 6.49 9.16 -22.88
N LYS A 7 7.12 10.32 -23.09
CA LYS A 7 8.58 10.42 -23.25
C LYS A 7 9.33 10.52 -21.92
N ALA A 8 8.73 11.11 -20.88
CA ALA A 8 9.31 11.10 -19.54
C ALA A 8 9.21 9.71 -18.88
N SER A 9 8.12 8.98 -19.12
CA SER A 9 7.86 7.65 -18.54
C SER A 9 8.43 6.47 -19.33
N SER A 10 9.33 6.71 -20.30
CA SER A 10 9.99 5.65 -21.07
C SER A 10 11.27 5.10 -20.41
N GLY A 11 11.75 5.73 -19.33
CA GLY A 11 12.91 5.28 -18.53
C GLY A 11 12.59 4.89 -17.08
N ALA A 12 11.31 4.78 -16.72
CA ALA A 12 10.84 4.56 -15.35
C ALA A 12 10.43 3.09 -15.10
N CYS A 13 10.63 2.60 -13.87
CA CYS A 13 10.31 1.22 -13.48
C CYS A 13 8.80 0.93 -13.49
N ARG A 14 8.40 -0.34 -13.62
CA ARG A 14 6.98 -0.73 -13.87
C ARG A 14 6.02 -0.33 -12.74
N SER A 15 6.43 -0.44 -11.49
CA SER A 15 5.64 -0.07 -10.30
C SER A 15 5.40 1.44 -10.14
N LEU A 16 6.05 2.29 -10.96
CA LEU A 16 5.89 3.75 -10.91
C LEU A 16 4.60 4.24 -11.58
N ARG A 17 4.11 3.51 -12.59
CA ARG A 17 3.01 3.98 -13.42
C ARG A 17 1.70 4.06 -12.64
N CYS A 18 1.31 3.00 -11.94
CA CYS A 18 0.02 2.94 -11.27
C CYS A 18 -0.16 3.97 -10.13
N VAL A 19 0.90 4.37 -9.41
CA VAL A 19 0.82 5.48 -8.45
C VAL A 19 0.53 6.81 -9.17
N LEU A 20 1.23 7.06 -10.29
CA LEU A 20 1.04 8.28 -11.08
C LEU A 20 -0.31 8.29 -11.83
N THR A 21 -0.74 7.16 -12.40
CA THR A 21 -2.02 7.05 -13.10
C THR A 21 -3.18 7.23 -12.13
N TYR A 22 -3.13 6.64 -10.92
CA TYR A 22 -4.23 6.74 -9.95
C TYR A 22 -4.42 8.16 -9.41
N SER A 23 -3.35 8.85 -8.97
CA SER A 23 -3.46 10.25 -8.54
C SER A 23 -3.86 11.19 -9.68
N PHE A 24 -3.49 10.88 -10.93
CA PHE A 24 -3.91 11.65 -12.11
C PHE A 24 -5.35 11.34 -12.55
N LEU A 25 -5.84 10.12 -12.36
CA LEU A 25 -7.24 9.74 -12.56
C LEU A 25 -8.15 10.37 -11.49
N LEU A 26 -7.71 10.44 -10.23
CA LEU A 26 -8.40 11.19 -9.17
C LEU A 26 -8.50 12.68 -9.50
N PHE A 27 -7.43 13.27 -10.04
CA PHE A 27 -7.45 14.64 -10.56
C PHE A 27 -8.45 14.76 -11.73
N LEU A 28 -8.46 13.82 -12.70
CA LEU A 28 -9.42 13.83 -13.81
C LEU A 28 -10.88 13.63 -13.36
N ALA A 29 -11.14 12.80 -12.35
CA ALA A 29 -12.46 12.53 -11.81
C ALA A 29 -13.02 13.74 -11.05
N SER A 30 -12.19 14.38 -10.20
CA SER A 30 -12.58 15.61 -9.49
C SER A 30 -12.65 16.85 -10.40
N VAL A 31 -11.85 16.91 -11.47
CA VAL A 31 -11.95 17.96 -12.50
C VAL A 31 -13.15 17.78 -13.43
N ARG A 32 -13.71 16.57 -13.60
CA ARG A 32 -14.96 16.38 -14.38
C ARG A 32 -16.19 17.08 -13.78
N ALA A 33 -16.14 17.51 -12.51
CA ALA A 33 -17.15 18.37 -11.89
C ALA A 33 -16.94 19.90 -12.15
N ALA A 34 -15.83 20.30 -12.78
CA ALA A 34 -15.51 21.70 -13.11
C ALA A 34 -15.08 21.83 -14.58
N SER A 35 -15.99 22.35 -15.41
CA SER A 35 -15.88 22.38 -16.87
C SER A 35 -14.68 23.17 -17.43
N ASP A 36 -14.18 22.72 -18.58
CA ASP A 36 -13.40 23.45 -19.59
C ASP A 36 -12.15 24.24 -19.15
N ALA A 37 -10.99 23.58 -19.21
CA ALA A 37 -9.72 24.27 -19.47
C ALA A 37 -8.67 23.38 -20.14
N SER A 38 -8.55 23.44 -21.47
CA SER A 38 -7.29 23.04 -22.12
C SER A 38 -6.24 24.15 -21.91
N SER A 39 -5.35 24.01 -20.94
CA SER A 39 -4.20 24.93 -20.82
C SER A 39 -2.93 24.22 -20.35
N THR A 40 -1.83 24.46 -21.07
CA THR A 40 -0.46 24.16 -20.64
C THR A 40 0.02 25.28 -19.73
N SER A 41 -0.55 25.32 -18.53
CA SER A 41 -0.31 26.37 -17.54
C SER A 41 0.95 26.09 -16.71
N THR A 42 1.96 26.95 -16.82
CA THR A 42 3.08 27.07 -15.87
C THR A 42 2.74 28.02 -14.71
N THR A 43 1.49 27.99 -14.27
CA THR A 43 0.95 28.87 -13.22
C THR A 43 0.74 28.03 -11.96
N PRO A 44 1.10 28.54 -10.75
CA PRO A 44 0.89 27.85 -9.47
C PRO A 44 -0.47 27.18 -9.34
N SER A 45 -0.48 25.89 -8.99
CA SER A 45 -1.72 25.14 -8.77
C SER A 45 -2.39 25.52 -7.45
N THR A 46 -3.11 26.65 -7.43
CA THR A 46 -3.90 27.05 -6.26
C THR A 46 -5.24 26.30 -6.21
N ILE A 47 -5.50 25.61 -5.10
CA ILE A 47 -6.75 24.88 -4.86
C ILE A 47 -7.75 25.71 -4.03
N ALA A 48 -9.03 25.67 -4.42
CA ALA A 48 -10.13 26.27 -3.67
C ALA A 48 -10.43 25.48 -2.38
N PHE A 49 -10.97 26.14 -1.35
CA PHE A 49 -11.26 25.50 -0.06
C PHE A 49 -12.27 24.34 -0.18
N SER A 50 -13.33 24.50 -0.97
CA SER A 50 -14.31 23.43 -1.26
C SER A 50 -13.67 22.22 -1.94
N SER A 51 -12.86 22.45 -2.98
CA SER A 51 -12.10 21.39 -3.65
C SER A 51 -11.11 20.68 -2.72
N ALA A 52 -10.44 21.42 -1.83
CA ALA A 52 -9.53 20.84 -0.84
C ALA A 52 -10.27 19.99 0.20
N VAL A 53 -11.46 20.43 0.65
CA VAL A 53 -12.31 19.63 1.55
C VAL A 53 -12.78 18.34 0.87
N HIS A 54 -13.24 18.40 -0.39
CA HIS A 54 -13.63 17.21 -1.14
C HIS A 54 -12.46 16.25 -1.35
N LEU A 55 -11.26 16.76 -1.70
CA LEU A 55 -10.06 15.95 -1.85
C LEU A 55 -9.67 15.30 -0.51
N ALA A 56 -9.76 16.01 0.61
CA ALA A 56 -9.49 15.46 1.94
C ALA A 56 -10.42 14.30 2.30
N SER A 57 -11.73 14.43 2.03
CA SER A 57 -12.70 13.35 2.24
C SER A 57 -12.41 12.13 1.37
N SER A 58 -12.01 12.35 0.10
CA SER A 58 -11.64 11.27 -0.82
C SER A 58 -10.40 10.51 -0.34
N LEU A 59 -9.33 11.23 0.02
CA LEU A 59 -8.09 10.63 0.53
C LEU A 59 -8.30 9.91 1.86
N ALA A 60 -9.13 10.44 2.76
CA ALA A 60 -9.47 9.79 4.02
C ALA A 60 -10.25 8.48 3.81
N TRP A 61 -11.19 8.47 2.86
CA TRP A 61 -11.89 7.25 2.47
C TRP A 61 -10.92 6.19 1.94
N GLU A 62 -10.10 6.53 0.95
CA GLU A 62 -9.16 5.59 0.32
C GLU A 62 -8.12 5.05 1.32
N ALA A 63 -7.59 5.91 2.19
CA ALA A 63 -6.67 5.49 3.25
C ALA A 63 -7.32 4.45 4.19
N SER A 64 -8.60 4.61 4.54
CA SER A 64 -9.32 3.63 5.37
C SER A 64 -9.47 2.25 4.71
N GLN A 65 -9.57 2.22 3.37
CA GLN A 65 -9.64 0.99 2.56
C GLN A 65 -8.27 0.31 2.39
N ILE A 66 -7.17 1.04 2.57
CA ILE A 66 -5.79 0.54 2.46
C ILE A 66 -5.27 0.02 3.81
N VAL A 67 -5.62 0.67 4.91
CA VAL A 67 -5.21 0.27 6.27
C VAL A 67 -5.79 -1.09 6.70
N ASN A 68 -6.93 -1.49 6.12
CA ASN A 68 -7.61 -2.77 6.39
C ASN A 68 -7.33 -3.84 5.32
N ARG A 69 -6.08 -3.92 4.85
CA ARG A 69 -5.64 -4.90 3.84
C ARG A 69 -4.76 -6.02 4.44
N PRO A 70 -5.34 -7.02 5.14
CA PRO A 70 -4.62 -8.25 5.40
C PRO A 70 -4.35 -8.94 4.05
N VAL A 71 -3.09 -9.31 3.79
CA VAL A 71 -2.74 -10.16 2.64
C VAL A 71 -3.50 -11.49 2.77
N LEU A 72 -4.16 -11.96 1.72
CA LEU A 72 -4.85 -13.26 1.76
C LEU A 72 -3.84 -14.40 1.90
N PRO A 73 -3.82 -15.18 3.01
CA PRO A 73 -2.93 -16.33 3.13
C PRO A 73 -3.45 -17.47 2.24
N LEU A 74 -2.61 -17.92 1.29
CA LEU A 74 -2.93 -19.03 0.40
C LEU A 74 -2.32 -20.36 0.90
N PRO A 75 -3.02 -21.51 0.77
CA PRO A 75 -2.44 -22.82 0.99
C PRO A 75 -1.35 -23.17 -0.05
N LYS A 76 -0.50 -24.15 0.28
CA LYS A 76 0.35 -24.82 -0.72
C LYS A 76 -0.48 -25.79 -1.56
N ASN A 77 -0.05 -26.02 -2.80
CA ASN A 77 -0.62 -27.00 -3.74
C ASN A 77 -2.12 -26.83 -4.06
N ILE A 78 -2.62 -25.58 -4.06
CA ILE A 78 -4.00 -25.26 -4.49
C ILE A 78 -4.29 -25.60 -5.96
N THR A 79 -3.28 -25.90 -6.78
CA THR A 79 -3.43 -26.38 -8.15
C THR A 79 -4.17 -27.73 -8.26
N ALA A 80 -4.35 -28.44 -7.14
CA ALA A 80 -5.17 -29.66 -7.06
C ALA A 80 -6.56 -29.42 -6.43
N VAL A 81 -6.97 -28.16 -6.23
CA VAL A 81 -8.24 -27.75 -5.61
C VAL A 81 -9.01 -26.86 -6.59
N PRO A 82 -9.85 -27.43 -7.48
CA PRO A 82 -10.53 -26.69 -8.55
C PRO A 82 -11.36 -25.50 -8.05
N GLU A 83 -12.00 -25.63 -6.89
CA GLU A 83 -12.79 -24.59 -6.23
C GLU A 83 -11.96 -23.35 -5.85
N TYR A 84 -10.63 -23.49 -5.80
CA TYR A 84 -9.68 -22.44 -5.45
C TYR A 84 -8.96 -21.82 -6.66
N GLU A 85 -9.20 -22.31 -7.88
CA GLU A 85 -8.63 -21.74 -9.10
C GLU A 85 -9.03 -20.26 -9.25
N ALA A 86 -10.30 -19.96 -9.00
CA ALA A 86 -10.85 -18.61 -9.01
C ALA A 86 -10.13 -17.68 -8.02
N VAL A 87 -9.89 -18.15 -6.79
CA VAL A 87 -9.14 -17.41 -5.76
C VAL A 87 -7.72 -17.14 -6.23
N SER A 88 -7.03 -18.15 -6.80
CA SER A 88 -5.63 -18.03 -7.20
C SER A 88 -5.36 -16.90 -8.20
N LYS A 89 -6.33 -16.61 -9.08
CA LYS A 89 -6.22 -15.57 -10.12
C LYS A 89 -6.28 -14.15 -9.56
N ILE A 90 -7.09 -13.91 -8.53
CA ILE A 90 -7.33 -12.56 -7.98
C ILE A 90 -6.63 -12.30 -6.64
N ALA A 91 -6.23 -13.35 -5.92
CA ALA A 91 -5.57 -13.26 -4.61
C ALA A 91 -4.39 -12.27 -4.51
N PRO A 92 -3.50 -12.13 -5.52
CA PRO A 92 -2.39 -11.16 -5.46
C PRO A 92 -2.83 -9.70 -5.29
N GLY A 93 -3.99 -9.31 -5.83
CA GLY A 93 -4.46 -7.92 -5.78
C GLY A 93 -5.24 -7.54 -4.51
N LEU A 94 -5.64 -8.52 -3.70
CA LEU A 94 -6.70 -8.38 -2.69
C LEU A 94 -6.27 -7.67 -1.38
N PRO A 95 -7.26 -7.18 -0.60
CA PRO A 95 -8.70 -7.06 -0.93
C PRO A 95 -8.97 -5.99 -2.00
N PRO A 96 -10.22 -5.74 -2.45
CA PRO A 96 -10.50 -4.72 -3.46
C PRO A 96 -10.65 -3.31 -2.85
N ILE A 97 -10.22 -2.26 -3.56
CA ILE A 97 -10.63 -0.88 -3.23
C ILE A 97 -12.11 -0.75 -3.62
N GLN A 98 -12.96 -0.35 -2.68
CA GLN A 98 -14.38 -0.13 -2.97
C GLN A 98 -14.56 1.20 -3.70
N ALA A 99 -15.07 1.11 -4.93
CA ALA A 99 -15.31 2.21 -5.84
C ALA A 99 -16.81 2.53 -5.96
N GLY A 100 -17.16 3.58 -6.70
CA GLY A 100 -18.56 3.93 -7.00
C GLY A 100 -19.36 4.51 -5.84
N ILE A 101 -18.72 4.80 -4.71
CA ILE A 101 -19.30 5.65 -3.65
C ILE A 101 -19.38 7.12 -4.10
N VAL A 102 -20.28 7.88 -3.48
CA VAL A 102 -20.52 9.31 -3.73
C VAL A 102 -20.04 10.11 -2.52
N PHE A 103 -19.35 11.23 -2.73
CA PHE A 103 -19.05 12.16 -1.64
C PHE A 103 -20.18 13.19 -1.49
N PRO A 104 -20.48 13.67 -0.27
CA PRO A 104 -21.42 14.77 -0.09
C PRO A 104 -20.94 16.05 -0.81
N GLU A 105 -21.84 16.99 -1.04
CA GLU A 105 -21.47 18.30 -1.60
C GLU A 105 -20.44 19.01 -0.70
N ALA A 106 -19.57 19.81 -1.31
CA ALA A 106 -18.46 20.44 -0.61
C ALA A 106 -18.94 21.36 0.53
N GLU A 107 -20.07 22.04 0.34
CA GLU A 107 -20.73 22.91 1.31
C GLU A 107 -21.17 22.15 2.56
N ASP A 108 -21.70 20.93 2.42
CA ASP A 108 -22.11 20.08 3.55
C ASP A 108 -20.90 19.58 4.33
N MET A 109 -19.84 19.18 3.62
CA MET A 109 -18.58 18.78 4.25
C MET A 109 -17.90 19.96 4.96
N ILE A 110 -17.92 21.16 4.36
CA ILE A 110 -17.47 22.41 5.00
C ILE A 110 -18.29 22.69 6.25
N ALA A 111 -19.62 22.63 6.18
CA ALA A 111 -20.49 22.92 7.33
C ALA A 111 -20.19 22.00 8.51
N LYS A 112 -19.99 20.70 8.26
CA LYS A 112 -19.55 19.71 9.25
C LYS A 112 -18.16 20.02 9.82
N LEU A 113 -17.17 20.26 8.96
CA LEU A 113 -15.81 20.60 9.39
C LEU A 113 -15.77 21.88 10.22
N VAL A 114 -16.52 22.91 9.84
CA VAL A 114 -16.65 24.18 10.59
C VAL A 114 -17.33 23.93 11.94
N ALA A 115 -18.41 23.14 11.99
CA ALA A 115 -19.09 22.80 13.25
C ALA A 115 -18.16 22.03 14.22
N MET A 116 -17.38 21.07 13.71
CA MET A 116 -16.42 20.30 14.52
C MET A 116 -15.21 21.15 14.95
N SER A 117 -14.70 22.02 14.08
CA SER A 117 -13.51 22.85 14.35
C SER A 117 -13.82 24.07 15.23
N ASN A 118 -15.06 24.55 15.22
CA ASN A 118 -15.56 25.58 16.13
C ASN A 118 -16.11 24.99 17.44
N GLY A 119 -16.02 23.67 17.63
CA GLY A 119 -16.38 23.00 18.87
C GLY A 119 -15.66 23.65 20.05
N THR A 120 -16.42 24.01 21.08
CA THR A 120 -15.84 24.59 22.29
C THR A 120 -15.07 23.50 23.04
N GLY A 121 -13.75 23.68 23.20
CA GLY A 121 -13.04 23.07 24.33
C GLY A 121 -13.75 23.40 25.66
N PRO A 122 -13.46 22.68 26.75
CA PRO A 122 -14.19 22.77 28.02
C PRO A 122 -14.46 24.22 28.41
N SER A 123 -15.75 24.54 28.57
CA SER A 123 -16.26 25.91 28.42
C SER A 123 -15.50 26.92 29.29
N ILE A 124 -14.98 27.98 28.65
CA ILE A 124 -14.57 29.19 29.37
C ILE A 124 -15.82 29.97 29.78
N GLN A 125 -16.64 29.37 30.65
CA GLN A 125 -17.64 30.08 31.45
C GLN A 125 -16.90 30.89 32.51
N GLY A 126 -16.39 32.04 32.08
CA GLY A 126 -15.62 32.93 32.93
C GLY A 126 -15.12 34.11 32.11
N ARG A 127 -15.85 35.22 32.13
CA ARG A 127 -15.36 36.51 31.62
C ARG A 127 -14.34 37.12 32.57
N ASP A 128 -13.24 36.42 32.82
CA ASP A 128 -12.03 37.02 33.37
C ASP A 128 -11.00 37.16 32.27
N ARG A 129 -10.85 38.38 31.74
CA ARG A 129 -9.76 38.78 30.82
C ARG A 129 -8.40 38.85 31.54
N ARG A 130 -8.13 37.91 32.47
CA ARG A 130 -6.99 37.89 33.40
C ARG A 130 -6.58 36.49 33.87
N GLN A 131 -6.59 35.48 33.00
CA GLN A 131 -5.69 34.33 33.21
C GLN A 131 -4.31 34.69 32.65
N SER A 132 -3.28 34.60 33.50
CA SER A 132 -1.95 35.18 33.28
C SER A 132 -0.99 34.27 32.49
N GLY A 133 -1.52 33.54 31.50
CA GLY A 133 -0.76 32.56 30.70
C GLY A 133 -0.74 32.91 29.21
N LEU A 134 0.31 32.50 28.52
CA LEU A 134 0.43 32.57 27.07
C LEU A 134 -0.48 31.51 26.43
N ARG A 135 -1.40 31.90 25.54
CA ARG A 135 -2.26 30.92 24.85
C ARG A 135 -1.61 30.48 23.54
N VAL A 136 -1.34 29.19 23.42
CA VAL A 136 -0.60 28.59 22.31
C VAL A 136 -1.49 27.62 21.55
N MET A 137 -1.72 27.87 20.27
CA MET A 137 -2.39 26.93 19.38
C MET A 137 -1.34 26.14 18.61
N VAL A 138 -1.35 24.82 18.76
CA VAL A 138 -0.53 23.94 17.92
C VAL A 138 -1.35 23.53 16.70
N VAL A 139 -0.84 23.87 15.51
CA VAL A 139 -1.48 23.62 14.22
C VAL A 139 -0.59 22.66 13.43
N GLY A 140 -1.16 21.54 12.97
CA GLY A 140 -0.35 20.53 12.28
C GLY A 140 -1.11 19.33 11.72
N ASP A 141 -0.36 18.40 11.16
CA ASP A 141 -0.90 17.18 10.56
C ASP A 141 -0.67 15.93 11.43
N SER A 142 -0.56 14.76 10.80
CA SER A 142 -0.26 13.47 11.43
C SER A 142 1.02 13.46 12.28
N MET A 143 2.08 14.15 11.86
CA MET A 143 3.34 14.24 12.61
C MET A 143 3.16 15.01 13.93
N THR A 144 2.18 15.90 13.96
CA THR A 144 1.79 16.66 15.16
C THR A 144 0.74 15.92 15.98
N HIS A 145 -0.17 15.21 15.31
CA HIS A 145 -1.25 14.49 15.97
C HIS A 145 -0.74 13.27 16.74
N GLY A 146 0.06 12.39 16.13
CA GLY A 146 0.56 11.16 16.77
C GLY A 146 -0.53 10.14 17.10
N GLN A 147 -0.17 8.86 17.17
CA GLN A 147 -1.10 7.76 17.45
C GLN A 147 -1.23 7.54 18.97
N GLN A 148 -2.25 6.77 19.38
CA GLN A 148 -2.39 6.34 20.76
C GLN A 148 -1.07 5.74 21.29
N GLY A 149 -0.64 6.18 22.46
CA GLY A 149 0.61 5.76 23.11
C GLY A 149 1.85 6.58 22.72
N ASP A 150 1.72 7.56 21.82
CA ASP A 150 2.78 8.55 21.57
C ASP A 150 2.82 9.62 22.67
N TYR A 151 4.00 10.14 22.99
CA TYR A 151 4.09 11.37 23.79
C TYR A 151 3.72 12.58 22.92
N THR A 152 4.06 12.50 21.63
CA THR A 152 4.06 13.56 20.61
C THR A 152 5.05 14.70 20.94
N TRP A 153 5.48 15.43 19.92
CA TRP A 153 6.29 16.64 20.13
C TRP A 153 5.54 17.71 20.94
N ARG A 154 4.19 17.66 20.99
CA ARG A 154 3.34 18.54 21.81
C ARG A 154 3.62 18.39 23.31
N TYR A 155 3.84 17.16 23.78
CA TYR A 155 4.28 16.94 25.17
C TYR A 155 5.70 17.46 25.40
N ARG A 156 6.61 17.28 24.43
CA ARG A 156 8.01 17.74 24.55
C ARG A 156 8.11 19.27 24.59
N ILE A 157 7.33 19.99 23.78
CA ILE A 157 7.27 21.47 23.85
C ILE A 157 6.52 21.96 25.10
N TRP A 158 5.55 21.20 25.63
CA TRP A 158 4.97 21.47 26.95
C TRP A 158 6.03 21.33 28.07
N GLN A 159 6.88 20.29 28.03
CA GLN A 159 8.01 20.14 28.95
C GLN A 159 8.97 21.34 28.87
N PHE A 160 9.26 21.84 27.66
CA PHE A 160 10.03 23.08 27.47
C PHE A 160 9.40 24.28 28.19
N PHE A 161 8.10 24.55 27.99
CA PHE A 161 7.42 25.67 28.64
C PHE A 161 7.44 25.54 30.17
N LYS A 162 7.14 24.34 30.69
CA LYS A 162 7.17 24.03 32.13
C LYS A 162 8.56 24.25 32.73
N ASN A 163 9.61 23.72 32.08
CA ASN A 163 10.99 23.83 32.57
C ASN A 163 11.53 25.27 32.51
N ASN A 164 11.04 26.09 31.58
CA ASN A 164 11.37 27.51 31.48
C ASN A 164 10.48 28.42 32.35
N GLY A 165 9.57 27.87 33.16
CA GLY A 165 8.65 28.65 34.00
C GLY A 165 7.62 29.48 33.22
N VAL A 166 7.40 29.17 31.93
CA VAL A 166 6.44 29.87 31.07
C VAL A 166 5.06 29.29 31.33
N ASN A 167 4.18 30.09 31.96
CA ASN A 167 2.78 29.72 32.14
C ASN A 167 2.07 29.67 30.77
N VAL A 168 1.74 28.46 30.31
CA VAL A 168 1.17 28.21 28.98
C VAL A 168 -0.20 27.55 29.08
N GLN A 169 -1.15 28.02 28.27
CA GLN A 169 -2.40 27.33 28.00
C GLN A 169 -2.40 26.90 26.53
N PHE A 170 -2.39 25.59 26.28
CA PHE A 170 -2.64 25.07 24.95
C PHE A 170 -4.13 25.23 24.60
N VAL A 171 -4.42 25.64 23.37
CA VAL A 171 -5.78 25.94 22.90
C VAL A 171 -6.04 25.34 21.51
N GLY A 172 -7.30 24.98 21.26
CA GLY A 172 -7.75 24.33 20.04
C GLY A 172 -8.94 23.40 20.30
N PRO A 173 -9.71 23.04 19.26
CA PRO A 173 -10.94 22.25 19.40
C PRO A 173 -10.71 20.80 19.78
N TYR A 174 -9.51 20.26 19.53
CA TYR A 174 -9.20 18.84 19.73
C TYR A 174 -8.29 18.64 20.95
N THR A 175 -8.38 17.46 21.55
CA THR A 175 -7.44 16.91 22.54
C THR A 175 -7.01 15.52 22.08
N GLY A 176 -6.02 14.91 22.74
CA GLY A 176 -5.65 13.52 22.47
C GLY A 176 -4.82 13.31 21.18
N THR A 177 -4.98 12.10 20.62
CA THR A 177 -4.21 11.49 19.52
C THR A 177 -5.16 10.66 18.65
N MET A 178 -4.67 10.07 17.55
CA MET A 178 -5.48 9.13 16.76
C MET A 178 -5.75 7.83 17.55
N GLN A 179 -7.01 7.50 17.76
CA GLN A 179 -7.39 6.24 18.39
C GLN A 179 -7.11 5.03 17.47
N PRO A 180 -6.87 3.82 18.03
CA PRO A 180 -6.83 2.59 17.25
C PRO A 180 -8.17 2.31 16.56
N MET A 181 -8.14 1.47 15.52
CA MET A 181 -9.36 0.98 14.91
C MET A 181 -10.07 -0.05 15.81
N GLU A 182 -11.40 -0.02 15.82
CA GLU A 182 -12.22 -0.98 16.57
C GLU A 182 -12.21 -2.38 15.91
N ALA A 183 -12.37 -3.41 16.74
CA ALA A 183 -12.28 -4.81 16.33
C ALA A 183 -13.63 -5.38 15.87
N GLU A 184 -14.03 -5.05 14.64
CA GLU A 184 -15.28 -5.51 14.03
C GLU A 184 -15.11 -6.79 13.17
N PRO A 185 -16.12 -7.67 13.07
CA PRO A 185 -16.17 -8.70 12.04
C PRO A 185 -16.16 -8.09 10.62
N PRO A 186 -15.76 -8.84 9.57
CA PRO A 186 -15.88 -8.40 8.19
C PRO A 186 -17.30 -7.91 7.86
N GLN A 187 -17.41 -6.66 7.42
CA GLN A 187 -18.68 -6.07 7.00
C GLN A 187 -18.82 -6.11 5.48
N PRO A 188 -20.05 -6.22 4.95
CA PRO A 188 -20.30 -5.99 3.53
C PRO A 188 -19.83 -4.57 3.11
N PRO A 189 -19.25 -4.42 1.91
CA PRO A 189 -18.82 -3.12 1.38
C PRO A 189 -19.99 -2.13 1.18
N PRO A 190 -19.73 -0.81 1.10
CA PRO A 190 -20.78 0.14 0.75
C PRO A 190 -21.31 -0.09 -0.66
N LEU A 191 -22.62 0.06 -0.84
CA LEU A 191 -23.28 -0.10 -2.13
C LEU A 191 -22.88 1.01 -3.12
N TYR A 192 -22.83 0.66 -4.40
CA TYR A 192 -22.66 1.59 -5.50
C TYR A 192 -23.71 2.72 -5.45
N GLY A 193 -23.26 3.96 -5.60
CA GLY A 193 -24.09 5.16 -5.52
C GLY A 193 -24.44 5.62 -4.09
N THR A 194 -24.01 4.92 -3.03
CA THR A 194 -24.20 5.38 -1.65
C THR A 194 -23.14 6.37 -1.22
N GLN A 195 -23.47 7.20 -0.22
CA GLN A 195 -22.53 8.19 0.31
C GLN A 195 -21.38 7.53 1.09
N ALA A 196 -20.18 8.08 0.94
CA ALA A 196 -19.03 7.73 1.77
C ALA A 196 -19.40 7.85 3.27
N PRO A 197 -19.04 6.87 4.12
CA PRO A 197 -19.19 6.98 5.56
C PRO A 197 -18.53 8.26 6.11
N ASP A 198 -19.26 8.98 6.95
CA ASP A 198 -18.80 10.24 7.53
C ASP A 198 -17.77 9.99 8.65
N ALA A 199 -16.49 10.16 8.34
CA ALA A 199 -15.40 10.02 9.28
C ALA A 199 -14.98 11.39 9.84
N GLY A 200 -15.50 11.75 11.01
CA GLY A 200 -15.02 12.89 11.79
C GLY A 200 -13.55 12.74 12.21
N PRO A 201 -12.89 13.84 12.65
CA PRO A 201 -11.49 13.80 13.05
C PRO A 201 -11.28 12.84 14.22
N GLN A 202 -10.40 11.86 14.03
CA GLN A 202 -10.09 10.81 15.00
C GLN A 202 -9.16 11.34 16.10
N THR A 203 -9.74 11.83 17.20
CA THR A 203 -9.00 12.54 18.28
C THR A 203 -9.21 11.91 19.67
N SER A 204 -9.71 10.67 19.78
CA SER A 204 -10.01 10.05 21.08
C SER A 204 -8.89 9.15 21.64
N GLY A 205 -7.76 9.05 20.94
CA GLY A 205 -6.59 8.31 21.40
C GLY A 205 -5.90 9.00 22.59
N GLY A 206 -5.36 8.22 23.52
CA GLY A 206 -4.56 8.73 24.64
C GLY A 206 -3.06 8.80 24.33
N TYR A 207 -2.36 9.71 24.99
CA TYR A 207 -0.89 9.82 24.93
C TYR A 207 -0.18 8.63 25.61
N ALA A 208 1.15 8.58 25.57
CA ALA A 208 1.96 7.65 26.36
C ALA A 208 1.51 7.62 27.84
N ALA A 209 1.43 6.43 28.43
CA ALA A 209 0.73 6.20 29.72
C ALA A 209 1.38 6.90 30.93
N ASP A 210 2.61 7.37 30.77
CA ASP A 210 3.47 8.03 31.76
C ASP A 210 3.65 9.54 31.51
N VAL A 211 2.90 10.16 30.58
CA VAL A 211 2.87 11.63 30.48
C VAL A 211 2.43 12.26 31.80
N ASP A 212 2.98 13.44 32.12
CA ASP A 212 2.57 14.21 33.28
C ASP A 212 1.05 14.52 33.21
N PRO A 213 0.25 14.17 34.26
CA PRO A 213 -1.18 14.44 34.27
C PRO A 213 -1.55 15.93 34.08
N ALA A 214 -0.65 16.86 34.41
CA ALA A 214 -0.83 18.30 34.16
C ALA A 214 -0.74 18.70 32.68
N PHE A 215 -0.17 17.85 31.81
CA PHE A 215 -0.27 18.01 30.37
C PHE A 215 -1.62 17.54 29.83
N LEU A 216 -2.18 16.45 30.36
CA LEU A 216 -3.44 15.88 29.84
C LEU A 216 -4.60 16.89 29.90
N SER A 217 -4.69 17.67 30.98
CA SER A 217 -5.67 18.77 31.15
C SER A 217 -5.33 20.06 30.36
N ASN A 218 -4.19 20.08 29.66
CA ASN A 218 -3.65 21.21 28.92
C ASN A 218 -3.04 20.73 27.58
N SER A 219 -3.78 19.88 26.86
CA SER A 219 -3.32 19.14 25.67
C SER A 219 -4.03 19.54 24.37
N ASN A 220 -4.75 20.67 24.39
CA ASN A 220 -5.57 21.14 23.27
C ASN A 220 -4.75 21.54 22.04
N HIS A 221 -5.29 21.29 20.85
CA HIS A 221 -4.61 21.54 19.57
C HIS A 221 -5.60 21.69 18.42
N PHE A 222 -5.07 22.07 17.26
CA PHE A 222 -5.75 22.06 15.97
C PHE A 222 -4.87 21.26 14.98
N ALA A 223 -4.75 19.95 15.22
CA ALA A 223 -3.99 19.04 14.36
C ALA A 223 -4.74 17.73 14.11
N VAL A 224 -4.72 17.23 12.87
CA VAL A 224 -5.49 16.05 12.41
C VAL A 224 -4.67 15.26 11.37
N TRP A 225 -4.85 13.93 11.29
CA TRP A 225 -4.17 13.11 10.27
C TRP A 225 -4.52 13.58 8.85
N GLY A 226 -3.55 13.52 7.94
CA GLY A 226 -3.73 13.88 6.52
C GLY A 226 -4.07 15.36 6.26
N ARG A 227 -4.01 16.23 7.28
CA ARG A 227 -4.43 17.63 7.14
C ARG A 227 -3.47 18.43 6.26
N ALA A 228 -4.03 19.21 5.33
CA ALA A 228 -3.32 20.12 4.44
C ALA A 228 -3.65 21.59 4.77
N VAL A 229 -2.73 22.52 4.49
CA VAL A 229 -2.94 23.98 4.61
C VAL A 229 -4.10 24.41 3.70
N ALA A 230 -4.21 23.79 2.53
CA ALA A 230 -5.31 23.94 1.59
C ALA A 230 -6.71 23.79 2.23
N VAL A 231 -6.85 22.99 3.28
CA VAL A 231 -8.07 22.86 4.08
C VAL A 231 -8.09 23.88 5.21
N ASP A 232 -7.05 23.93 6.04
CA ASP A 232 -7.07 24.73 7.28
C ASP A 232 -7.08 26.24 7.05
N LYS A 233 -6.63 26.72 5.89
CA LYS A 233 -6.78 28.12 5.47
C LYS A 233 -8.24 28.60 5.51
N GLY A 234 -9.21 27.71 5.27
CA GLY A 234 -10.65 28.01 5.34
C GLY A 234 -11.24 27.91 6.75
N LEU A 235 -10.56 27.23 7.69
CA LEU A 235 -11.08 26.95 9.03
C LEU A 235 -10.51 27.86 10.12
N ILE A 236 -9.24 28.27 9.98
CA ILE A 236 -8.45 28.90 11.06
C ILE A 236 -9.10 30.15 11.68
N GLN A 237 -9.83 30.96 10.89
CA GLN A 237 -10.49 32.17 11.42
C GLN A 237 -11.58 31.81 12.44
N GLY A 238 -12.43 30.82 12.15
CA GLY A 238 -13.46 30.34 13.07
C GLY A 238 -12.84 29.64 14.28
N VAL A 239 -11.82 28.82 14.05
CA VAL A 239 -11.07 28.11 15.10
C VAL A 239 -10.47 29.09 16.12
N LEU A 240 -9.84 30.18 15.68
CA LEU A 240 -9.29 31.22 16.56
C LEU A 240 -10.36 32.11 17.22
N GLN A 241 -11.54 32.26 16.62
CA GLN A 241 -12.67 32.96 17.25
C GLN A 241 -13.27 32.11 18.39
N ALA A 242 -13.37 30.79 18.21
CA ALA A 242 -13.84 29.84 19.21
C ALA A 242 -12.79 29.53 20.29
N ASN A 243 -11.51 29.44 19.89
CA ASN A 243 -10.36 29.06 20.74
C ASN A 243 -9.23 30.11 20.62
N PRO A 244 -9.35 31.30 21.25
CA PRO A 244 -8.44 32.40 20.99
C PRO A 244 -7.01 32.18 21.51
N ALA A 245 -6.03 32.35 20.60
CA ALA A 245 -4.60 32.18 20.87
C ALA A 245 -3.80 33.49 20.76
N ASP A 246 -2.63 33.51 21.39
CA ASP A 246 -1.62 34.59 21.30
C ASP A 246 -0.43 34.20 20.41
N LEU A 247 -0.17 32.90 20.29
CA LEU A 247 0.89 32.30 19.49
C LEU A 247 0.35 31.05 18.77
N ILE A 248 0.72 30.88 17.50
CA ILE A 248 0.56 29.65 16.73
C ILE A 248 1.93 28.97 16.60
N LEU A 249 2.00 27.67 16.87
CA LEU A 249 3.08 26.79 16.41
C LEU A 249 2.55 26.04 15.18
N PHE A 250 3.07 26.34 13.99
CA PHE A 250 2.56 25.88 12.71
C PHE A 250 3.50 24.86 12.06
N MET A 251 2.98 23.65 11.84
CA MET A 251 3.66 22.52 11.20
C MET A 251 2.72 21.84 10.20
N LEU A 252 2.42 22.54 9.11
CA LEU A 252 1.64 22.06 7.96
C LEU A 252 2.36 22.39 6.65
N GLY A 253 1.97 21.72 5.57
CA GLY A 253 2.48 21.93 4.20
C GLY A 253 3.01 20.66 3.54
N PHE A 254 3.41 19.66 4.34
CA PHE A 254 3.86 18.37 3.80
C PHE A 254 2.76 17.70 2.99
N ASN A 255 1.54 17.61 3.53
CA ASN A 255 0.41 16.94 2.88
C ASN A 255 -0.07 17.65 1.61
N ASP A 256 0.09 18.98 1.51
CA ASP A 256 -0.32 19.74 0.34
C ASP A 256 0.43 19.27 -0.93
N MET A 257 1.76 19.10 -0.80
CA MET A 257 2.64 18.57 -1.85
C MET A 257 2.62 17.03 -1.90
N GLY A 258 2.55 16.38 -0.74
CA GLY A 258 2.55 14.92 -0.59
C GLY A 258 1.37 14.23 -1.26
N TRP A 259 0.18 14.84 -1.17
CA TRP A 259 -1.09 14.29 -1.66
C TRP A 259 -1.74 15.13 -2.77
N PHE A 260 -0.94 15.94 -3.47
CA PHE A 260 -1.35 16.67 -4.68
C PHE A 260 -2.52 17.66 -4.49
N TYR A 261 -2.66 18.30 -3.32
CA TYR A 261 -3.52 19.47 -3.18
C TYR A 261 -2.96 20.65 -4.00
N SER A 262 -1.62 20.80 -4.00
CA SER A 262 -0.91 21.84 -4.73
C SER A 262 0.59 21.53 -4.84
N ASP A 263 1.24 22.16 -5.82
CA ASP A 263 2.71 22.30 -5.85
C ASP A 263 3.22 23.22 -4.71
N ALA A 264 4.54 23.43 -4.66
CA ALA A 264 5.20 24.34 -3.71
C ALA A 264 4.60 25.76 -3.70
N ASP A 265 4.28 26.32 -4.87
CA ASP A 265 3.77 27.68 -5.00
C ASP A 265 2.33 27.77 -4.49
N GLY A 266 1.48 26.81 -4.86
CA GLY A 266 0.11 26.70 -4.35
C GLY A 266 0.06 26.43 -2.84
N THR A 267 1.08 25.76 -2.30
CA THR A 267 1.26 25.57 -0.84
C THR A 267 1.61 26.90 -0.17
N ILE A 268 2.56 27.68 -0.69
CA ILE A 268 2.86 29.05 -0.23
C ILE A 268 1.61 29.95 -0.26
N ASN A 269 0.82 29.91 -1.33
CA ASN A 269 -0.43 30.67 -1.44
C ASN A 269 -1.49 30.23 -0.41
N SER A 270 -1.54 28.93 -0.07
CA SER A 270 -2.41 28.42 0.99
C SER A 270 -1.95 28.92 2.38
N VAL A 271 -0.63 29.02 2.62
CA VAL A 271 -0.05 29.59 3.84
C VAL A 271 -0.34 31.10 3.96
N ASP A 272 -0.21 31.87 2.88
CA ASP A 272 -0.59 33.30 2.83
C ASP A 272 -2.06 33.52 3.24
N THR A 273 -2.94 32.68 2.68
CA THR A 273 -4.39 32.69 2.99
C THR A 273 -4.64 32.34 4.47
N PHE A 274 -3.95 31.32 4.99
CA PHE A 274 -4.04 30.93 6.40
C PHE A 274 -3.59 32.07 7.32
N ILE A 275 -2.46 32.72 7.05
CA ILE A 275 -1.93 33.85 7.83
C ILE A 275 -2.92 35.02 7.81
N THR A 276 -3.47 35.34 6.64
CA THR A 276 -4.46 36.41 6.47
C THR A 276 -5.73 36.15 7.29
N ASN A 277 -6.26 34.93 7.21
CA ASN A 277 -7.47 34.53 7.94
C ASN A 277 -7.23 34.42 9.46
N ALA A 278 -6.03 34.01 9.89
CA ALA A 278 -5.64 34.04 11.30
C ALA A 278 -5.58 35.47 11.85
N ARG A 279 -5.03 36.41 11.08
CA ARG A 279 -4.97 37.85 11.42
C ARG A 279 -6.35 38.52 11.43
N ALA A 280 -7.28 38.05 10.61
CA ALA A 280 -8.67 38.49 10.65
C ALA A 280 -9.40 38.09 11.94
N ALA A 281 -8.96 37.02 12.63
CA ALA A 281 -9.44 36.67 13.97
C ALA A 281 -8.65 37.38 15.10
N ASN A 282 -7.33 37.45 15.00
CA ASN A 282 -6.46 38.17 15.94
C ASN A 282 -5.33 38.92 15.20
N PRO A 283 -5.40 40.27 15.06
CA PRO A 283 -4.39 41.03 14.32
C PRO A 283 -3.02 41.10 15.03
N ASN A 284 -2.93 40.62 16.28
CA ASN A 284 -1.68 40.56 17.07
C ASN A 284 -1.11 39.13 17.16
N ILE A 285 -1.64 38.17 16.40
CA ILE A 285 -1.22 36.76 16.49
C ILE A 285 0.25 36.60 16.13
N LYS A 286 1.02 35.90 16.97
CA LYS A 286 2.41 35.51 16.68
C LYS A 286 2.40 34.14 15.99
N ILE A 287 3.33 33.89 15.06
CA ILE A 287 3.40 32.59 14.38
C ILE A 287 4.85 32.10 14.31
N ALA A 288 5.14 30.97 14.97
CA ALA A 288 6.33 30.18 14.71
C ALA A 288 5.98 29.20 13.57
N LEU A 289 6.55 29.42 12.39
CA LEU A 289 6.14 28.79 11.14
C LEU A 289 7.26 27.87 10.63
N ALA A 290 7.04 26.56 10.66
CA ALA A 290 8.02 25.58 10.22
C ALA A 290 8.14 25.49 8.70
N ASN A 291 9.36 25.30 8.21
CA ASN A 291 9.58 24.67 6.91
C ASN A 291 9.13 23.20 6.94
N VAL A 292 9.02 22.57 5.78
CA VAL A 292 8.46 21.21 5.65
C VAL A 292 9.62 20.19 5.70
N PRO A 293 9.55 19.13 6.53
CA PRO A 293 10.61 18.13 6.58
C PRO A 293 10.65 17.30 5.30
N GLN A 294 11.83 16.78 4.98
CA GLN A 294 11.99 15.72 3.98
C GLN A 294 11.53 14.37 4.56
N ARG A 295 11.47 13.35 3.69
CA ARG A 295 11.09 11.97 4.07
C ARG A 295 11.96 10.95 3.35
N SER A 296 11.99 9.71 3.85
CA SER A 296 12.58 8.59 3.10
C SER A 296 11.93 8.46 1.72
N PHE A 297 12.75 8.24 0.68
CA PHE A 297 12.30 8.29 -0.72
C PHE A 297 11.14 7.34 -1.02
N ILE A 298 10.06 7.88 -1.55
CA ILE A 298 9.00 7.08 -2.17
C ILE A 298 9.37 6.91 -3.64
N GLY A 299 9.48 5.66 -4.10
CA GLY A 299 9.82 5.35 -5.48
C GLY A 299 8.96 6.13 -6.48
N GLY A 300 9.61 6.99 -7.26
CA GLY A 300 8.97 7.79 -8.31
C GLY A 300 8.40 9.13 -7.87
N ARG A 301 8.42 9.45 -6.58
CA ARG A 301 8.03 10.76 -6.06
C ARG A 301 9.22 11.72 -6.01
N GLN A 302 9.97 11.83 -7.11
CA GLN A 302 11.02 12.86 -7.21
C GLN A 302 10.39 14.27 -7.17
N ASP A 303 9.17 14.42 -7.70
CA ASP A 303 8.36 15.64 -7.61
C ASP A 303 8.19 16.12 -6.15
N LEU A 304 8.12 15.20 -5.18
CA LEU A 304 7.94 15.54 -3.78
C LEU A 304 9.23 16.09 -3.16
N ILE A 305 10.39 15.50 -3.47
CA ILE A 305 11.69 16.02 -3.03
C ILE A 305 11.91 17.42 -3.61
N ASP A 306 11.68 17.55 -4.92
CA ASP A 306 11.88 18.80 -5.66
C ASP A 306 10.93 19.90 -5.16
N SER A 307 9.66 19.55 -4.88
CA SER A 307 8.67 20.49 -4.34
C SER A 307 8.99 20.91 -2.90
N THR A 308 9.34 19.98 -2.01
CA THR A 308 9.74 20.32 -0.64
C THR A 308 10.98 21.22 -0.63
N THR A 309 11.99 20.89 -1.45
CA THR A 309 13.21 21.71 -1.60
C THR A 309 12.87 23.13 -2.08
N LYS A 310 12.00 23.26 -3.10
CA LYS A 310 11.56 24.57 -3.59
C LYS A 310 10.78 25.35 -2.53
N TYR A 311 9.80 24.72 -1.89
CA TYR A 311 8.97 25.34 -0.86
C TYR A 311 9.83 25.90 0.28
N ASN A 312 10.76 25.08 0.82
CA ASN A 312 11.63 25.49 1.92
C ASN A 312 12.58 26.64 1.52
N ALA A 313 13.15 26.58 0.31
CA ALA A 313 14.04 27.63 -0.19
C ALA A 313 13.33 28.99 -0.35
N GLU A 314 12.07 29.00 -0.78
CA GLU A 314 11.30 30.23 -0.99
C GLU A 314 10.64 30.76 0.29
N LEU A 315 10.28 29.88 1.24
CA LEU A 315 9.49 30.20 2.43
C LEU A 315 10.07 31.37 3.24
N SER A 316 11.38 31.42 3.44
CA SER A 316 12.05 32.51 4.18
C SER A 316 11.79 33.89 3.56
N GLY A 317 11.81 33.98 2.23
CA GLY A 317 11.53 35.19 1.47
C GLY A 317 10.05 35.60 1.50
N TYR A 318 9.13 34.65 1.73
CA TYR A 318 7.72 34.94 1.96
C TYR A 318 7.43 35.34 3.41
N ILE A 319 8.03 34.67 4.41
CA ILE A 319 7.97 35.08 5.83
C ILE A 319 8.44 36.53 5.98
N ALA A 320 9.51 36.95 5.29
CA ALA A 320 9.97 38.34 5.31
C ALA A 320 8.93 39.36 4.80
N LYS A 321 8.08 38.98 3.83
CA LYS A 321 6.97 39.81 3.32
C LYS A 321 5.76 39.81 4.27
N TRP A 322 5.46 38.66 4.87
CA TRP A 322 4.31 38.50 5.75
C TRP A 322 4.52 39.06 7.15
N ASN A 323 5.75 39.03 7.67
CA ASN A 323 6.10 39.43 9.02
C ASN A 323 5.85 40.94 9.27
N THR A 324 5.20 41.27 10.39
CA THR A 324 5.02 42.66 10.84
C THR A 324 5.42 42.81 12.31
N ALA A 325 5.63 44.04 12.78
CA ALA A 325 5.91 44.29 14.20
C ALA A 325 4.71 43.94 15.12
N GLN A 326 3.48 44.00 14.60
CA GLN A 326 2.25 43.71 15.34
C GLN A 326 1.95 42.20 15.39
N SER A 327 2.18 41.50 14.28
CA SER A 327 1.98 40.05 14.12
C SER A 327 3.28 39.44 13.59
N PRO A 328 4.29 39.22 14.47
CA PRO A 328 5.58 38.70 14.07
C PRO A 328 5.49 37.22 13.66
N ILE A 329 6.17 36.90 12.57
CA ILE A 329 6.33 35.53 12.05
C ILE A 329 7.82 35.19 12.08
N ARG A 330 8.15 33.98 12.55
CA ARG A 330 9.53 33.47 12.60
C ARG A 330 9.59 32.08 11.99
N LEU A 331 10.66 31.83 11.25
CA LEU A 331 10.91 30.54 10.62
C LEU A 331 11.37 29.55 11.70
N VAL A 332 10.73 28.38 11.75
CA VAL A 332 11.23 27.24 12.52
C VAL A 332 11.99 26.34 11.55
N HIS A 333 13.27 26.12 11.84
CA HIS A 333 14.19 25.30 11.06
C HIS A 333 13.99 23.81 11.38
N LEU A 334 12.85 23.28 10.90
CA LEU A 334 12.38 21.93 11.16
C LEU A 334 13.07 20.89 10.27
N GLU A 335 13.24 21.16 8.97
CA GLU A 335 13.99 20.28 8.05
C GLU A 335 15.42 20.04 8.56
N GLU A 336 16.05 21.09 9.08
CA GLU A 336 17.44 21.06 9.55
C GLU A 336 17.61 20.36 10.90
N ALA A 337 16.55 20.27 11.71
CA ALA A 337 16.58 19.69 13.04
C ALA A 337 16.01 18.25 13.11
N TYR A 338 15.06 17.91 12.23
CA TYR A 338 14.42 16.60 12.19
C TYR A 338 15.16 15.67 11.23
N ASP A 339 15.80 14.63 11.76
CA ASP A 339 16.69 13.75 10.98
C ASP A 339 15.90 12.75 10.13
N CYS A 340 15.37 13.28 9.02
CA CYS A 340 14.55 12.57 8.05
C CYS A 340 14.75 13.15 6.64
N HIS A 341 15.30 12.33 5.73
CA HIS A 341 15.74 12.75 4.40
C HIS A 341 15.58 11.60 3.38
N PRO A 342 15.71 11.84 2.05
CA PRO A 342 15.42 10.82 1.05
C PRO A 342 16.22 9.51 1.18
N ALA A 343 17.44 9.58 1.72
CA ALA A 343 18.32 8.43 1.91
C ALA A 343 18.12 7.68 3.24
N SER A 344 17.61 8.32 4.29
CA SER A 344 17.40 7.71 5.62
C SER A 344 16.46 8.57 6.46
N CYS A 345 15.79 7.97 7.45
CA CYS A 345 14.95 8.70 8.40
C CYS A 345 15.01 8.07 9.80
N PRO A 346 16.15 8.19 10.50
CA PRO A 346 16.30 7.67 11.86
C PRO A 346 15.42 8.36 12.90
N ALA A 347 14.90 9.56 12.63
CA ALA A 347 13.96 10.26 13.50
C ALA A 347 12.49 9.84 13.30
N GLY A 348 12.18 9.20 12.17
CA GLY A 348 10.84 8.67 11.89
C GLY A 348 10.73 7.17 12.18
N TYR A 349 9.51 6.65 12.37
CA TYR A 349 9.28 5.21 12.41
C TYR A 349 8.96 4.62 11.03
N ASP A 350 8.19 5.30 10.18
CA ASP A 350 7.78 4.82 8.84
C ASP A 350 8.41 5.59 7.66
N GLY A 351 9.50 6.30 7.94
CA GLY A 351 10.15 7.18 6.98
C GLY A 351 9.55 8.58 6.87
N LEU A 352 8.54 8.92 7.69
CA LEU A 352 8.07 10.30 7.88
C LEU A 352 7.67 10.60 9.32
N HIS A 353 6.85 9.77 9.97
CA HIS A 353 6.20 10.11 11.25
C HIS A 353 7.15 9.95 12.46
N PRO A 354 7.15 10.88 13.43
CA PRO A 354 8.19 10.94 14.46
C PRO A 354 8.18 9.73 15.40
N ASN A 355 9.35 9.16 15.63
CA ASN A 355 9.59 8.28 16.78
C ASN A 355 9.93 9.11 18.04
N ALA A 356 10.24 8.45 19.17
CA ALA A 356 10.51 9.12 20.43
C ALA A 356 11.64 10.18 20.36
N TRP A 357 12.66 9.95 19.52
CA TRP A 357 13.77 10.88 19.31
C TRP A 357 13.35 12.05 18.41
N GLY A 358 12.62 11.74 17.33
CA GLY A 358 12.03 12.73 16.44
C GLY A 358 11.08 13.72 17.15
N GLU A 359 10.31 13.26 18.13
CA GLU A 359 9.48 14.14 18.98
C GLU A 359 10.30 15.22 19.70
N TYR A 360 11.50 14.87 20.17
CA TYR A 360 12.41 15.82 20.82
C TYR A 360 13.04 16.77 19.81
N GLN A 361 13.46 16.29 18.64
CA GLN A 361 14.02 17.13 17.56
C GLN A 361 13.04 18.21 17.11
N ILE A 362 11.79 17.83 16.81
CA ILE A 362 10.74 18.77 16.38
C ILE A 362 10.47 19.83 17.46
N ALA A 363 10.30 19.40 18.71
CA ALA A 363 10.10 20.33 19.82
C ALA A 363 11.34 21.19 20.11
N SER A 364 12.55 20.69 19.83
CA SER A 364 13.80 21.45 19.96
C SER A 364 13.82 22.61 18.96
N ALA A 365 13.54 22.36 17.67
CA ALA A 365 13.46 23.39 16.63
C ALA A 365 12.46 24.51 16.98
N PHE A 366 11.26 24.14 17.43
CA PHE A 366 10.27 25.10 17.92
C PHE A 366 10.80 25.87 19.14
N SER A 367 11.40 25.18 20.12
CA SER A 367 11.93 25.82 21.33
C SER A 367 13.09 26.79 21.07
N GLU A 368 13.95 26.50 20.09
CA GLU A 368 15.04 27.37 19.66
C GLU A 368 14.50 28.68 19.10
N THR A 369 13.51 28.59 18.21
CA THR A 369 12.80 29.76 17.64
C THR A 369 12.09 30.56 18.74
N LEU A 370 11.50 29.90 19.73
CA LEU A 370 10.83 30.57 20.85
C LEU A 370 11.80 31.34 21.74
N VAL A 371 12.96 30.75 22.07
CA VAL A 371 13.99 31.41 22.89
C VAL A 371 14.64 32.55 22.11
N ASN A 372 15.17 32.28 20.91
CA ASN A 372 16.02 33.20 20.17
C ASN A 372 15.24 34.37 19.57
N ASP A 373 14.07 34.11 18.98
CA ASP A 373 13.39 35.09 18.13
C ASP A 373 12.14 35.72 18.76
N PHE A 374 11.53 35.03 19.73
CA PHE A 374 10.36 35.53 20.47
C PHE A 374 10.67 35.92 21.93
N GLY A 375 11.83 35.54 22.46
CA GLY A 375 12.18 35.78 23.87
C GLY A 375 11.29 35.03 24.86
N ILE A 376 10.76 33.87 24.45
CA ILE A 376 9.87 33.01 25.26
C ILE A 376 10.70 31.85 25.79
N GLY A 377 10.97 31.88 27.09
CA GLY A 377 11.92 30.96 27.73
C GLY A 377 13.36 31.48 27.69
N THR A 378 14.28 30.65 28.18
CA THR A 378 15.71 30.98 28.35
C THR A 378 16.64 29.85 27.92
N THR A 379 16.16 28.60 27.95
CA THR A 379 16.94 27.40 27.64
C THR A 379 16.17 26.56 26.61
N VAL A 380 16.79 26.36 25.45
CA VAL A 380 16.30 25.49 24.36
C VAL A 380 16.11 24.06 24.86
N LEU A 381 15.11 23.33 24.36
CA LEU A 381 14.89 21.94 24.72
C LEU A 381 16.04 21.08 24.17
N ALA A 382 16.81 20.47 25.07
CA ALA A 382 17.85 19.53 24.69
C ALA A 382 17.24 18.26 24.06
N VAL A 383 17.81 17.83 22.93
CA VAL A 383 17.54 16.52 22.33
C VAL A 383 18.44 15.49 23.03
N PRO A 384 17.89 14.39 23.58
CA PRO A 384 18.70 13.32 24.17
C PRO A 384 19.48 12.56 23.10
N ALA A 385 20.50 11.80 23.52
CA ALA A 385 21.19 10.87 22.63
C ALA A 385 20.21 9.81 22.09
N GLN A 386 20.45 9.30 20.88
CA GLN A 386 19.52 8.39 20.21
C GLN A 386 19.36 7.04 20.95
N ASP A 387 20.35 6.66 21.75
CA ASP A 387 20.39 5.46 22.61
C ASP A 387 19.94 5.74 24.07
N ASP A 388 19.44 6.95 24.37
CA ASP A 388 18.99 7.31 25.72
C ASP A 388 17.78 6.48 26.15
N SER A 389 17.85 5.92 27.37
CA SER A 389 16.80 5.07 27.93
C SER A 389 15.41 5.73 28.03
N SER A 390 15.32 7.06 28.08
CA SER A 390 14.06 7.83 28.09
C SER A 390 13.31 7.79 26.75
N LEU A 391 13.96 7.32 25.68
CA LEU A 391 13.35 7.13 24.36
C LEU A 391 12.68 5.75 24.21
N VAL A 392 12.96 4.81 25.12
CA VAL A 392 12.41 3.45 25.10
C VAL A 392 10.95 3.47 25.55
N ARG A 393 10.02 3.18 24.62
CA ARG A 393 8.61 2.94 24.97
C ARG A 393 8.30 1.44 24.97
N PRO A 394 7.74 0.87 26.04
CA PRO A 394 7.29 -0.52 26.05
C PRO A 394 6.31 -0.84 24.91
N LEU A 395 6.32 -2.09 24.45
CA LEU A 395 5.31 -2.67 23.56
C LEU A 395 5.18 -4.17 23.92
N PRO A 396 4.36 -4.52 24.93
CA PRO A 396 4.26 -5.90 25.42
C PRO A 396 3.63 -6.81 24.36
N GLY A 397 3.92 -8.12 24.41
CA GLY A 397 3.25 -9.10 23.55
C GLY A 397 1.75 -9.20 23.82
N VAL A 398 0.98 -9.72 22.85
CA VAL A 398 -0.48 -9.85 23.00
C VAL A 398 -0.86 -10.85 24.10
N THR A 399 -1.95 -10.57 24.81
CA THR A 399 -2.57 -11.47 25.79
C THR A 399 -3.93 -11.97 25.33
N ASN A 400 -4.40 -13.07 25.92
CA ASN A 400 -5.70 -13.68 25.65
C ASN A 400 -6.00 -13.96 24.16
N LEU A 401 -4.99 -14.35 23.38
CA LEU A 401 -5.21 -14.84 22.01
C LEU A 401 -6.21 -16.01 22.03
N ARG A 402 -7.23 -15.90 21.20
CA ARG A 402 -8.24 -16.92 20.92
C ARG A 402 -8.26 -17.14 19.42
N VAL A 403 -8.34 -18.41 19.00
CA VAL A 403 -8.52 -18.82 17.60
C VAL A 403 -9.65 -19.84 17.61
N PHE A 404 -10.69 -19.61 16.81
CA PHE A 404 -11.93 -20.36 16.89
C PHE A 404 -12.63 -20.46 15.52
N SER A 405 -13.39 -21.53 15.30
CA SER A 405 -14.28 -21.61 14.14
C SER A 405 -15.39 -20.57 14.24
N SER A 406 -15.70 -19.91 13.14
CA SER A 406 -16.74 -18.89 13.03
C SER A 406 -17.59 -19.11 11.76
N PRO A 407 -18.75 -18.46 11.61
CA PRO A 407 -19.55 -18.55 10.40
C PRO A 407 -18.82 -18.08 9.13
N GLN A 408 -17.81 -17.20 9.25
CA GLN A 408 -16.91 -16.80 8.17
C GLN A 408 -15.84 -17.86 7.87
N GLY A 409 -15.57 -18.77 8.81
CA GLY A 409 -14.61 -19.88 8.73
C GLY A 409 -13.81 -20.03 10.03
N VAL A 410 -12.76 -19.21 10.18
CA VAL A 410 -11.93 -19.08 11.38
C VAL A 410 -11.75 -17.60 11.69
N SER A 411 -11.86 -17.27 12.98
CA SER A 411 -11.59 -15.93 13.51
C SER A 411 -10.57 -16.02 14.63
N ALA A 412 -9.80 -14.94 14.82
CA ALA A 412 -8.87 -14.76 15.91
C ALA A 412 -9.05 -13.40 16.58
N THR A 413 -8.98 -13.37 17.91
CA THR A 413 -9.07 -12.14 18.72
C THR A 413 -8.11 -12.19 19.89
N TRP A 414 -7.68 -11.03 20.38
CA TRP A 414 -6.76 -10.88 21.52
C TRP A 414 -7.07 -9.57 22.26
N ASP A 415 -6.46 -9.34 23.42
CA ASP A 415 -6.62 -8.06 24.12
C ASP A 415 -5.91 -6.94 23.35
N PRO A 416 -6.48 -5.72 23.27
CA PRO A 416 -5.83 -4.58 22.64
C PRO A 416 -4.58 -4.16 23.44
N VAL A 417 -3.46 -3.98 22.73
CA VAL A 417 -2.19 -3.55 23.30
C VAL A 417 -2.05 -2.03 23.16
N TYR A 418 -2.01 -1.32 24.28
CA TYR A 418 -1.84 0.13 24.29
C TYR A 418 -0.51 0.54 23.65
N GLY A 419 -0.55 1.50 22.71
CA GLY A 419 0.63 1.90 21.93
C GLY A 419 0.96 1.01 20.74
N ALA A 420 0.13 0.01 20.41
CA ALA A 420 0.19 -0.68 19.13
C ALA A 420 -0.59 0.10 18.06
N TYR A 421 0.02 0.29 16.90
CA TYR A 421 -0.60 0.92 15.73
C TYR A 421 -1.23 -0.12 14.79
N SER A 422 -0.78 -1.36 14.88
CA SER A 422 -1.22 -2.53 14.09
C SER A 422 -0.74 -3.83 14.75
N TYR A 423 -1.13 -4.97 14.21
CA TYR A 423 -0.65 -6.29 14.62
C TYR A 423 -0.18 -7.08 13.41
N ASP A 424 0.98 -7.74 13.53
CA ASP A 424 1.38 -8.77 12.57
C ASP A 424 0.70 -10.09 12.95
N VAL A 425 -0.03 -10.67 12.01
CA VAL A 425 -0.69 -11.97 12.13
C VAL A 425 0.01 -12.95 11.20
N GLN A 426 0.64 -13.96 11.80
CA GLN A 426 1.26 -15.08 11.13
C GLN A 426 0.22 -16.20 10.98
N VAL A 427 -0.15 -16.53 9.73
CA VAL A 427 -1.15 -17.56 9.41
C VAL A 427 -0.52 -18.70 8.61
N ALA A 428 -0.79 -19.94 9.01
CA ALA A 428 -0.49 -21.15 8.23
C ALA A 428 -1.75 -22.00 8.04
N ILE A 429 -1.94 -22.54 6.83
CA ILE A 429 -3.11 -23.36 6.46
C ILE A 429 -2.66 -24.80 6.22
N ASN A 430 -3.40 -25.76 6.79
CA ASN A 430 -3.21 -27.21 6.64
C ASN A 430 -1.78 -27.71 6.94
N GLY A 431 -1.18 -27.22 8.04
CA GLY A 431 0.09 -27.75 8.56
C GLY A 431 1.34 -27.31 7.81
N GLY A 432 1.30 -26.17 7.12
CA GLY A 432 2.43 -25.62 6.37
C GLY A 432 3.71 -25.34 7.19
N GLU A 433 4.87 -25.66 6.62
CA GLU A 433 6.19 -25.48 7.25
C GLU A 433 6.50 -24.00 7.62
N PRO A 434 6.92 -23.72 8.87
CA PRO A 434 6.93 -22.36 9.44
C PRO A 434 7.97 -21.40 8.84
N PHE A 435 8.99 -21.90 8.13
CA PHE A 435 10.08 -21.05 7.60
C PHE A 435 9.74 -20.30 6.31
N TYR A 436 8.71 -20.71 5.56
CA TYR A 436 8.41 -20.16 4.23
C TYR A 436 6.92 -19.87 3.99
N GLN A 437 6.09 -19.91 5.03
CA GLN A 437 4.63 -20.03 4.82
C GLN A 437 3.74 -19.21 5.76
N PHE A 438 4.33 -18.44 6.68
CA PHE A 438 3.59 -17.33 7.23
C PHE A 438 3.54 -16.22 6.19
N SER A 439 2.37 -16.00 5.60
CA SER A 439 2.07 -14.68 5.03
C SER A 439 1.83 -13.74 6.20
N PRO A 440 2.71 -12.76 6.50
CA PRO A 440 2.48 -11.82 7.57
C PRO A 440 1.40 -10.85 7.09
N THR A 441 0.18 -11.06 7.55
CA THR A 441 -0.92 -10.13 7.32
C THR A 441 -0.85 -9.06 8.40
N SER A 442 -1.02 -7.78 8.04
CA SER A 442 -1.15 -6.69 9.02
C SER A 442 -2.63 -6.38 9.22
N VAL A 443 -3.05 -6.27 10.47
CA VAL A 443 -4.40 -5.80 10.84
C VAL A 443 -4.32 -4.58 11.73
N ALA A 444 -5.26 -3.65 11.57
CA ALA A 444 -5.29 -2.37 12.29
C ALA A 444 -5.94 -2.45 13.68
N SER A 445 -6.66 -3.54 13.98
CA SER A 445 -7.37 -3.77 15.24
C SER A 445 -7.00 -5.13 15.85
N ASN A 446 -7.47 -5.41 17.07
CA ASN A 446 -7.15 -6.64 17.81
C ASN A 446 -7.95 -7.88 17.37
N ARG A 447 -8.13 -8.02 16.06
CA ARG A 447 -8.92 -9.08 15.41
C ARG A 447 -8.40 -9.43 14.02
N TRP A 448 -8.56 -10.70 13.65
CA TRP A 448 -8.33 -11.22 12.30
C TRP A 448 -9.42 -12.25 11.95
N ASP A 449 -9.85 -12.30 10.70
CA ASP A 449 -10.81 -13.28 10.20
C ASP A 449 -10.30 -13.84 8.86
N CYS A 450 -10.49 -15.14 8.61
CA CYS A 450 -10.11 -15.71 7.33
C CYS A 450 -11.06 -15.25 6.21
N GLN A 451 -10.53 -15.10 5.00
CA GLN A 451 -11.32 -14.89 3.80
C GLN A 451 -11.22 -16.13 2.91
N TRP A 452 -12.34 -16.52 2.29
CA TRP A 452 -12.48 -17.68 1.41
C TRP A 452 -11.82 -18.99 1.92
N PRO A 453 -12.23 -19.48 3.09
CA PRO A 453 -11.86 -20.82 3.54
C PRO A 453 -12.66 -21.90 2.80
N LEU A 454 -12.12 -23.12 2.74
CA LEU A 454 -12.91 -24.32 2.49
C LEU A 454 -13.16 -25.08 3.79
N ASP A 455 -14.23 -25.87 3.84
CA ASP A 455 -14.58 -26.68 5.00
C ASP A 455 -13.47 -27.69 5.36
N GLY A 456 -13.25 -27.89 6.66
CA GLY A 456 -12.22 -28.79 7.17
C GLY A 456 -10.78 -28.25 7.12
N TRP A 457 -10.52 -27.07 6.53
CA TRP A 457 -9.19 -26.47 6.54
C TRP A 457 -8.76 -26.03 7.94
N THR A 458 -7.56 -26.42 8.36
CA THR A 458 -6.99 -26.03 9.66
C THR A 458 -6.14 -24.77 9.51
N TYR A 459 -6.48 -23.73 10.26
CA TYR A 459 -5.72 -22.49 10.35
C TYR A 459 -4.95 -22.43 11.67
N SER A 460 -3.64 -22.18 11.59
CA SER A 460 -2.75 -21.96 12.72
C SER A 460 -2.27 -20.51 12.74
N ILE A 461 -2.43 -19.83 13.88
CA ILE A 461 -2.28 -18.38 14.01
C ILE A 461 -1.39 -18.02 15.20
N SER A 462 -0.44 -17.11 14.99
CA SER A 462 0.26 -16.38 16.05
C SER A 462 0.30 -14.89 15.73
N VAL A 463 0.34 -14.04 16.77
CA VAL A 463 0.14 -12.59 16.65
C VAL A 463 1.17 -11.83 17.48
N ARG A 464 1.62 -10.67 17.00
CA ARG A 464 2.34 -9.67 17.81
C ARG A 464 1.84 -8.25 17.53
N PRO A 465 1.97 -7.32 18.49
CA PRO A 465 1.73 -5.91 18.24
C PRO A 465 2.90 -5.24 17.53
N ARG A 466 2.61 -4.19 16.78
CA ARG A 466 3.56 -3.37 16.00
C ARG A 466 3.26 -1.89 16.20
N ALA A 467 4.30 -1.08 16.37
CA ALA A 467 4.22 0.38 16.51
C ALA A 467 5.17 1.05 15.50
N GLY A 468 4.84 0.93 14.22
CA GLY A 468 5.77 1.19 13.11
C GLY A 468 6.69 -0.02 12.83
N PRO A 469 7.46 -0.01 11.73
CA PRO A 469 8.24 -1.16 11.29
C PRO A 469 9.36 -1.59 12.24
N THR A 470 9.91 -0.69 13.05
CA THR A 470 11.06 -0.99 13.94
C THR A 470 10.69 -1.39 15.37
N ARG A 471 9.51 -1.00 15.87
CA ARG A 471 9.02 -1.35 17.21
C ARG A 471 8.00 -2.49 17.12
N GLN A 472 8.43 -3.68 17.53
CA GLN A 472 7.64 -4.91 17.42
C GLN A 472 7.63 -5.61 18.78
N GLY A 473 6.46 -6.08 19.23
CA GLY A 473 6.36 -6.95 20.40
C GLY A 473 6.76 -8.39 20.06
N THR A 474 6.76 -9.27 21.06
CA THR A 474 6.97 -10.71 20.86
C THR A 474 5.73 -11.35 20.22
N PHE A 475 5.93 -12.35 19.36
CA PHE A 475 4.84 -13.24 18.94
C PHE A 475 4.28 -14.02 20.12
N SER A 476 2.96 -14.22 20.09
CA SER A 476 2.26 -15.17 20.94
C SER A 476 2.70 -16.61 20.68
N GLY A 477 2.28 -17.53 21.54
CA GLY A 477 2.17 -18.93 21.13
C GLY A 477 1.19 -19.09 19.95
N THR A 478 1.33 -20.18 19.20
CA THR A 478 0.43 -20.52 18.10
C THR A 478 -0.80 -21.25 18.62
N LEU A 479 -1.99 -20.81 18.21
CA LEU A 479 -3.25 -21.53 18.40
C LEU A 479 -3.85 -21.91 17.04
N SER A 480 -4.78 -22.85 17.01
CA SER A 480 -5.38 -23.33 15.75
C SER A 480 -6.87 -23.59 15.87
N ALA A 481 -7.59 -23.45 14.74
CA ALA A 481 -8.98 -23.88 14.59
C ALA A 481 -9.22 -24.47 13.19
N ILE A 482 -10.32 -25.20 13.04
CA ILE A 482 -10.76 -25.78 11.77
C ILE A 482 -11.90 -24.91 11.23
N ALA A 483 -11.84 -24.53 9.96
CA ALA A 483 -12.86 -23.76 9.30
C ALA A 483 -14.11 -24.62 9.05
N THR A 484 -15.28 -24.10 9.44
CA THR A 484 -16.59 -24.66 9.08
C THR A 484 -17.49 -23.54 8.56
N PRO A 485 -17.23 -23.01 7.35
CA PRO A 485 -17.86 -21.80 6.85
C PRO A 485 -19.36 -21.97 6.58
N GLN A 486 -20.12 -20.93 6.91
CA GLN A 486 -21.56 -20.81 6.64
C GLN A 486 -21.80 -19.71 5.60
N LEU A 487 -21.00 -19.77 4.53
CA LEU A 487 -20.99 -18.81 3.42
C LEU A 487 -21.94 -19.29 2.31
N ALA A 488 -22.40 -18.36 1.47
CA ALA A 488 -23.15 -18.69 0.28
C ALA A 488 -22.20 -19.04 -0.87
N ASP A 489 -22.69 -19.85 -1.82
CA ASP A 489 -21.97 -20.17 -3.06
C ASP A 489 -21.77 -18.92 -3.94
N PRO A 490 -20.89 -18.96 -4.96
CA PRO A 490 -20.78 -17.89 -5.94
C PRO A 490 -22.09 -17.68 -6.73
N PRO A 491 -22.31 -16.50 -7.34
CA PRO A 491 -23.47 -16.24 -8.21
C PRO A 491 -23.53 -17.19 -9.41
N GLN A 492 -24.74 -17.47 -9.89
CA GLN A 492 -24.99 -18.40 -11.00
C GLN A 492 -25.38 -17.64 -12.28
N ASN A 493 -25.26 -18.31 -13.44
CA ASN A 493 -25.67 -17.78 -14.74
C ASN A 493 -25.13 -16.36 -15.03
N VAL A 494 -23.88 -16.11 -14.64
CA VAL A 494 -23.24 -14.80 -14.74
C VAL A 494 -23.01 -14.42 -16.21
N ASN A 495 -23.49 -13.24 -16.59
CA ASN A 495 -23.38 -12.69 -17.93
C ASN A 495 -22.86 -11.25 -17.86
N VAL A 496 -21.72 -11.00 -18.51
CA VAL A 496 -21.04 -9.71 -18.56
C VAL A 496 -21.24 -9.10 -19.94
N GLU A 497 -21.66 -7.84 -20.01
CA GLU A 497 -21.86 -7.12 -21.28
C GLU A 497 -21.03 -5.82 -21.28
N PRO A 498 -20.20 -5.58 -22.32
CA PRO A 498 -19.46 -4.33 -22.43
C PRO A 498 -20.40 -3.16 -22.69
N THR A 499 -20.13 -2.02 -22.04
CA THR A 499 -20.83 -0.76 -22.32
C THR A 499 -19.85 0.27 -22.89
N ALA A 500 -20.36 1.42 -23.32
CA ALA A 500 -19.56 2.50 -23.89
C ALA A 500 -18.54 3.11 -22.90
N ASP A 501 -18.71 2.92 -21.59
CA ASP A 501 -17.87 3.53 -20.54
C ASP A 501 -17.55 2.57 -19.38
N GLY A 502 -17.77 1.27 -19.57
CA GLY A 502 -17.55 0.24 -18.55
C GLY A 502 -18.20 -1.08 -18.95
N PHE A 503 -18.94 -1.71 -18.04
CA PHE A 503 -19.66 -2.96 -18.29
C PHE A 503 -20.88 -3.13 -17.37
N SER A 504 -21.81 -3.99 -17.76
CA SER A 504 -22.90 -4.47 -16.91
C SER A 504 -22.74 -5.96 -16.62
N VAL A 505 -23.20 -6.41 -15.45
CA VAL A 505 -23.20 -7.82 -15.05
C VAL A 505 -24.61 -8.21 -14.61
N THR A 506 -25.13 -9.29 -15.17
CA THR A 506 -26.33 -9.99 -14.69
C THR A 506 -25.95 -11.33 -14.10
N TRP A 507 -26.72 -11.79 -13.12
CA TRP A 507 -26.56 -13.10 -12.47
C TRP A 507 -27.88 -13.55 -11.82
N ASP A 508 -27.97 -14.84 -11.57
CA ASP A 508 -28.96 -15.45 -10.68
C ASP A 508 -28.37 -15.67 -9.28
N PRO A 509 -29.17 -15.50 -8.20
CA PRO A 509 -28.77 -15.94 -6.86
C PRO A 509 -28.49 -17.46 -6.82
N PRO A 510 -27.50 -17.93 -6.04
CA PRO A 510 -27.27 -19.36 -5.87
C PRO A 510 -28.44 -20.04 -5.13
N GLY A 511 -28.69 -21.30 -5.47
CA GLY A 511 -29.70 -22.15 -4.82
C GLY A 511 -29.17 -23.02 -3.67
N GLY A 512 -27.90 -22.85 -3.27
CA GLY A 512 -27.20 -23.70 -2.31
C GLY A 512 -27.42 -23.31 -0.84
N ALA A 513 -26.64 -23.93 0.05
CA ALA A 513 -26.71 -23.65 1.49
C ALA A 513 -26.37 -22.18 1.82
N ASN A 514 -26.97 -21.65 2.88
CA ASN A 514 -26.80 -20.27 3.37
C ASN A 514 -27.23 -19.13 2.40
N SER A 515 -27.71 -19.46 1.20
CA SER A 515 -28.14 -18.50 0.16
C SER A 515 -29.39 -17.69 0.56
N ASP A 516 -30.19 -18.23 1.48
CA ASP A 516 -31.34 -17.56 2.11
C ASP A 516 -30.95 -16.30 2.92
N SER A 517 -29.66 -16.18 3.25
CA SER A 517 -29.12 -15.09 4.06
C SER A 517 -28.22 -14.12 3.29
N ILE A 518 -28.24 -14.16 1.95
CA ILE A 518 -27.54 -13.20 1.09
C ILE A 518 -28.08 -11.79 1.36
N VAL A 519 -27.17 -10.87 1.65
CA VAL A 519 -27.47 -9.45 1.91
C VAL A 519 -27.08 -8.55 0.76
N GLU A 520 -26.12 -8.95 -0.09
CA GLU A 520 -25.69 -8.27 -1.32
C GLU A 520 -24.67 -9.08 -2.13
N TYR A 521 -24.18 -8.48 -3.21
CA TYR A 521 -23.15 -8.99 -4.09
C TYR A 521 -22.08 -7.92 -4.28
N ASN A 522 -20.81 -8.31 -4.38
CA ASN A 522 -19.73 -7.40 -4.74
C ASN A 522 -19.13 -7.84 -6.07
N VAL A 523 -19.08 -6.95 -7.06
CA VAL A 523 -18.44 -7.21 -8.34
C VAL A 523 -16.98 -6.80 -8.22
N ILE A 524 -16.09 -7.78 -8.04
CA ILE A 524 -14.64 -7.54 -8.06
C ILE A 524 -14.21 -7.42 -9.52
N TYR A 525 -13.37 -6.44 -9.86
CA TYR A 525 -12.84 -6.29 -11.22
C TYR A 525 -11.41 -5.72 -11.24
N TRP A 526 -10.68 -6.02 -12.30
CA TRP A 526 -9.23 -5.79 -12.35
C TRP A 526 -8.73 -5.52 -13.77
N ASP A 527 -8.03 -4.41 -13.99
CA ASP A 527 -7.25 -4.28 -15.24
C ASP A 527 -6.11 -5.28 -15.23
N THR A 528 -6.10 -6.17 -16.23
CA THR A 528 -5.13 -7.25 -16.34
C THR A 528 -3.88 -6.87 -17.15
N ASP A 529 -3.77 -5.62 -17.63
CA ASP A 529 -2.59 -5.12 -18.35
C ASP A 529 -1.29 -5.24 -17.51
N PRO A 530 -0.36 -6.15 -17.85
CA PRO A 530 0.87 -6.37 -17.09
C PRO A 530 1.88 -5.22 -17.20
N ASN A 531 1.56 -4.18 -17.97
CA ASN A 531 2.35 -2.94 -18.11
C ASN A 531 1.77 -1.76 -17.31
N ASP A 532 0.61 -1.94 -16.68
CA ASP A 532 -0.11 -0.92 -15.91
C ASP A 532 -0.78 -1.54 -14.66
N CYS A 533 0.02 -1.72 -13.62
CA CYS A 533 -0.32 -2.50 -12.42
C CYS A 533 -1.37 -1.85 -11.50
N GLN A 534 -2.65 -1.84 -11.89
CA GLN A 534 -3.72 -1.23 -11.09
C GLN A 534 -4.12 -2.08 -9.87
N PHE A 535 -4.59 -1.41 -8.81
CA PHE A 535 -5.23 -2.09 -7.68
C PHE A 535 -6.51 -2.80 -8.15
N ILE A 536 -6.82 -3.95 -7.56
CA ILE A 536 -8.12 -4.59 -7.79
C ILE A 536 -9.24 -3.76 -7.15
N SER A 537 -10.35 -3.60 -7.87
CA SER A 537 -11.49 -2.78 -7.46
C SER A 537 -12.70 -3.65 -7.12
N GLY A 538 -13.64 -3.10 -6.35
CA GLY A 538 -14.92 -3.72 -6.04
C GLY A 538 -16.04 -2.70 -6.06
N THR A 539 -17.23 -3.11 -6.48
CA THR A 539 -18.47 -2.32 -6.43
C THR A 539 -19.65 -3.19 -5.99
N ALA A 540 -20.38 -2.76 -4.97
CA ALA A 540 -21.39 -3.58 -4.32
C ALA A 540 -22.83 -3.24 -4.73
N PHE A 541 -23.66 -4.26 -4.89
CA PHE A 541 -25.03 -4.15 -5.39
C PHE A 541 -25.96 -5.09 -4.63
N LYS A 542 -27.19 -4.65 -4.32
CA LYS A 542 -28.20 -5.51 -3.68
C LYS A 542 -28.71 -6.63 -4.59
N SER A 543 -28.73 -6.42 -5.90
CA SER A 543 -29.24 -7.39 -6.88
C SER A 543 -28.66 -7.14 -8.27
N SER A 544 -28.79 -8.15 -9.13
CA SER A 544 -28.65 -8.05 -10.58
C SER A 544 -29.70 -7.07 -11.16
N PRO A 545 -29.39 -6.29 -12.21
CA PRO A 545 -28.08 -6.09 -12.83
C PRO A 545 -27.19 -5.12 -12.04
N ALA A 546 -25.88 -5.35 -12.06
CA ALA A 546 -24.87 -4.33 -11.77
C ALA A 546 -24.53 -3.56 -13.04
N VAL A 547 -24.28 -2.25 -12.92
CA VAL A 547 -23.75 -1.40 -14.01
C VAL A 547 -22.61 -0.58 -13.46
N ILE A 548 -21.43 -0.71 -14.08
CA ILE A 548 -20.18 -0.07 -13.65
C ILE A 548 -19.70 0.80 -14.81
N THR A 549 -19.39 2.06 -14.52
CA THR A 549 -19.03 3.10 -15.49
C THR A 549 -17.77 3.85 -15.07
N GLY A 550 -17.20 4.69 -15.94
CA GLY A 550 -15.98 5.43 -15.68
C GLY A 550 -14.69 4.61 -15.79
N LEU A 551 -14.74 3.45 -16.48
CA LEU A 551 -13.57 2.60 -16.70
C LEU A 551 -12.77 3.04 -17.93
N GLU A 552 -11.48 2.67 -18.01
CA GLU A 552 -10.65 3.03 -19.15
C GLU A 552 -11.04 2.24 -20.40
N HIS A 553 -11.26 2.95 -21.52
CA HIS A 553 -11.65 2.35 -22.78
C HIS A 553 -10.48 1.56 -23.38
N GLY A 554 -10.74 0.33 -23.83
CA GLY A 554 -9.71 -0.53 -24.42
C GLY A 554 -8.81 -1.26 -23.42
N LYS A 555 -8.99 -1.10 -22.11
CA LYS A 555 -8.36 -1.96 -21.09
C LYS A 555 -9.11 -3.27 -20.94
N ASN A 556 -8.41 -4.34 -20.55
CA ASN A 556 -8.98 -5.68 -20.42
C ASN A 556 -9.22 -6.03 -18.95
N TYR A 557 -10.49 -6.01 -18.55
CA TYR A 557 -10.88 -6.23 -17.17
C TYR A 557 -11.28 -7.68 -16.91
N LEU A 558 -10.61 -8.35 -15.96
CA LEU A 558 -11.14 -9.53 -15.31
C LEU A 558 -12.35 -9.12 -14.46
N VAL A 559 -13.42 -9.92 -14.47
CA VAL A 559 -14.65 -9.68 -13.69
C VAL A 559 -14.95 -10.90 -12.83
N ALA A 560 -15.15 -10.67 -11.53
CA ALA A 560 -15.33 -11.72 -10.52
C ALA A 560 -16.39 -11.34 -9.47
N PRO A 561 -17.69 -11.57 -9.70
CA PRO A 561 -18.71 -11.35 -8.69
C PRO A 561 -18.62 -12.38 -7.54
N VAL A 562 -18.79 -11.89 -6.32
CA VAL A 562 -18.90 -12.66 -5.07
C VAL A 562 -20.25 -12.40 -4.41
N THR A 563 -20.76 -13.40 -3.66
CA THR A 563 -21.88 -13.23 -2.73
C THR A 563 -21.40 -12.68 -1.39
N TRP A 564 -22.22 -11.85 -0.75
CA TRP A 564 -22.13 -11.55 0.67
C TRP A 564 -23.41 -12.03 1.35
N ASN A 565 -23.27 -12.89 2.35
CA ASN A 565 -24.35 -13.24 3.25
C ASN A 565 -24.11 -12.64 4.64
N LYS A 566 -25.07 -12.81 5.56
CA LYS A 566 -24.97 -12.30 6.95
C LYS A 566 -23.71 -12.74 7.72
N ASN A 567 -23.01 -13.77 7.24
CA ASN A 567 -21.84 -14.37 7.87
C ASN A 567 -20.51 -13.96 7.20
N GLY A 568 -20.53 -13.43 5.98
CA GLY A 568 -19.31 -13.08 5.25
C GLY A 568 -19.40 -13.17 3.73
N GLN A 569 -18.23 -13.05 3.09
CA GLN A 569 -18.05 -13.14 1.64
C GLN A 569 -17.82 -14.59 1.18
N GLY A 570 -18.63 -15.05 0.22
CA GLY A 570 -18.47 -16.34 -0.47
C GLY A 570 -17.35 -16.34 -1.51
N LEU A 571 -17.08 -17.51 -2.11
CA LEU A 571 -16.06 -17.65 -3.16
C LEU A 571 -16.38 -16.80 -4.41
N PRO A 572 -15.36 -16.35 -5.17
CA PRO A 572 -15.55 -15.65 -6.44
C PRO A 572 -15.94 -16.58 -7.57
N PHE A 573 -16.87 -16.13 -8.43
CA PHE A 573 -17.08 -16.70 -9.76
C PHE A 573 -16.20 -15.94 -10.75
N ILE A 574 -15.33 -16.59 -11.53
CA ILE A 574 -14.58 -15.90 -12.61
C ILE A 574 -15.46 -15.85 -13.86
N ALA A 575 -15.89 -14.66 -14.24
CA ALA A 575 -16.63 -14.42 -15.47
C ALA A 575 -15.69 -14.18 -16.66
N ASN A 576 -16.27 -14.14 -17.87
CA ASN A 576 -15.54 -13.71 -19.05
C ASN A 576 -15.02 -12.27 -18.87
N HIS A 577 -13.77 -12.06 -19.24
CA HIS A 577 -13.14 -10.74 -19.24
C HIS A 577 -13.83 -9.79 -20.22
N VAL A 578 -13.75 -8.48 -19.98
CA VAL A 578 -14.48 -7.44 -20.72
C VAL A 578 -13.60 -6.23 -21.05
N VAL A 579 -13.82 -5.66 -22.23
CA VAL A 579 -13.14 -4.47 -22.75
C VAL A 579 -14.15 -3.34 -22.96
N PRO A 580 -14.20 -2.35 -22.06
CA PRO A 580 -15.06 -1.17 -22.19
C PRO A 580 -14.84 -0.41 -23.50
N GLY A 581 -15.94 0.08 -24.09
CA GLY A 581 -15.95 0.79 -25.36
C GLY A 581 -15.83 -0.10 -26.60
N ALA A 582 -15.52 -1.39 -26.45
CA ALA A 582 -15.55 -2.37 -27.55
C ALA A 582 -16.89 -3.13 -27.58
N GLY A 583 -17.32 -3.55 -28.77
CA GLY A 583 -18.49 -4.41 -28.95
C GLY A 583 -18.13 -5.88 -29.06
N LYS A 584 -19.04 -6.65 -29.68
CA LYS A 584 -18.82 -8.04 -30.08
C LYS A 584 -17.60 -8.16 -31.02
N PRO A 585 -16.60 -9.02 -30.71
CA PRO A 585 -15.41 -9.16 -31.54
C PRO A 585 -15.69 -9.99 -32.81
N PRO A 586 -14.87 -9.82 -33.86
CA PRO A 586 -14.89 -10.69 -35.04
C PRO A 586 -14.26 -12.05 -34.72
N SER A 587 -14.64 -13.08 -35.50
CA SER A 587 -14.08 -14.43 -35.38
C SER A 587 -12.56 -14.46 -35.59
N PRO A 588 -11.79 -15.18 -34.75
CA PRO A 588 -10.37 -15.40 -34.96
C PRO A 588 -10.06 -16.05 -36.31
N GLY A 589 -8.99 -15.59 -36.95
CA GLY A 589 -8.47 -16.14 -38.21
C GLY A 589 -7.06 -16.68 -38.06
N GLY A 590 -6.57 -17.40 -39.08
CA GLY A 590 -5.17 -17.83 -39.13
C GLY A 590 -4.75 -18.82 -38.04
N LEU A 591 -5.68 -19.66 -37.55
CA LEU A 591 -5.37 -20.68 -36.55
C LEU A 591 -4.33 -21.66 -37.09
N ALA A 592 -3.22 -21.81 -36.37
CA ALA A 592 -2.08 -22.65 -36.72
C ALA A 592 -1.73 -23.55 -35.53
N ILE A 593 -1.46 -24.83 -35.81
CA ILE A 593 -1.20 -25.87 -34.81
C ILE A 593 0.19 -26.45 -35.06
N ASN A 594 1.05 -26.40 -34.04
CA ASN A 594 2.30 -27.15 -34.00
C ASN A 594 2.13 -28.39 -33.10
N ALA A 595 2.47 -29.56 -33.63
CA ALA A 595 2.48 -30.82 -32.89
C ALA A 595 3.85 -31.00 -32.22
N ASN A 596 4.01 -30.41 -31.03
CA ASN A 596 5.24 -30.47 -30.23
C ASN A 596 5.66 -31.91 -29.93
N ASP A 597 4.69 -32.77 -29.61
CA ASP A 597 4.84 -34.21 -29.46
C ASP A 597 3.51 -34.93 -29.80
N PRO A 598 3.43 -36.28 -29.77
CA PRO A 598 2.20 -37.02 -30.06
C PRO A 598 0.97 -36.65 -29.21
N THR A 599 1.13 -35.95 -28.10
CA THR A 599 0.11 -35.64 -27.09
C THR A 599 0.02 -34.15 -26.72
N THR A 600 0.88 -33.30 -27.29
CA THR A 600 1.03 -31.89 -26.92
C THR A 600 0.91 -30.99 -28.16
N ALA A 601 -0.01 -30.02 -28.12
CA ALA A 601 -0.27 -29.04 -29.17
C ALA A 601 0.12 -27.64 -28.71
N HIS A 602 0.88 -26.91 -29.52
CA HIS A 602 1.05 -25.46 -29.39
C HIS A 602 0.20 -24.79 -30.47
N ILE A 603 -0.77 -23.96 -30.07
CA ILE A 603 -1.82 -23.43 -30.96
C ILE A 603 -1.79 -21.90 -30.89
N THR A 604 -1.78 -21.25 -32.06
CA THR A 604 -1.76 -19.79 -32.20
C THR A 604 -2.79 -19.32 -33.21
N TRP A 605 -3.28 -18.09 -33.10
CA TRP A 605 -4.19 -17.46 -34.06
C TRP A 605 -3.97 -15.95 -34.17
N THR A 606 -4.60 -15.30 -35.14
CA THR A 606 -4.58 -13.84 -35.26
C THR A 606 -5.52 -13.23 -34.23
N GLY A 607 -4.95 -12.54 -33.22
CA GLY A 607 -5.71 -11.74 -32.26
C GLY A 607 -6.35 -10.51 -32.92
N THR A 608 -7.52 -10.10 -32.42
CA THR A 608 -8.35 -9.05 -33.06
C THR A 608 -8.31 -7.70 -32.34
N GLY A 609 -7.63 -7.61 -31.20
CA GLY A 609 -7.25 -6.35 -30.52
C GLY A 609 -8.34 -5.67 -29.69
N SER A 610 -9.58 -6.19 -29.69
CA SER A 610 -10.70 -5.65 -28.92
C SER A 610 -11.50 -6.78 -28.24
N THR A 611 -10.78 -7.67 -27.54
CA THR A 611 -11.31 -8.91 -26.95
C THR A 611 -11.01 -8.96 -25.46
N GLY A 612 -11.95 -9.44 -24.66
CA GLY A 612 -11.65 -9.89 -23.31
C GLY A 612 -10.76 -11.15 -23.31
N GLY A 613 -10.99 -12.04 -24.27
CA GLY A 613 -10.19 -13.23 -24.49
C GLY A 613 -10.76 -14.13 -25.58
N TYR A 614 -10.38 -15.41 -25.54
CA TYR A 614 -10.71 -16.43 -26.51
C TYR A 614 -11.11 -17.74 -25.84
N HIS A 615 -12.11 -18.43 -26.43
CA HIS A 615 -12.36 -19.84 -26.14
C HIS A 615 -11.69 -20.66 -27.24
N LEU A 616 -10.76 -21.54 -26.84
CA LEU A 616 -10.24 -22.59 -27.72
C LEU A 616 -11.14 -23.81 -27.59
N TRP A 617 -11.68 -24.26 -28.72
CA TRP A 617 -12.56 -25.41 -28.82
C TRP A 617 -11.81 -26.60 -29.41
N ALA A 618 -12.08 -27.80 -28.91
CA ALA A 618 -11.55 -29.05 -29.46
C ALA A 618 -12.67 -30.09 -29.65
N ARG A 619 -12.48 -31.02 -30.59
CA ARG A 619 -13.25 -32.27 -30.68
C ARG A 619 -12.38 -33.41 -31.22
N ASN A 620 -12.67 -34.64 -30.82
CA ASN A 620 -12.05 -35.83 -31.40
C ASN A 620 -12.80 -36.25 -32.67
N VAL A 621 -12.17 -36.13 -33.84
CA VAL A 621 -12.84 -36.42 -35.13
C VAL A 621 -13.09 -37.90 -35.37
N ASN A 622 -12.43 -38.78 -34.62
CA ASN A 622 -12.58 -40.23 -34.70
C ASN A 622 -13.61 -40.78 -33.69
N GLU A 623 -14.16 -39.93 -32.83
CA GLU A 623 -15.27 -40.27 -31.94
C GLU A 623 -16.62 -40.00 -32.62
N ALA A 624 -17.45 -41.03 -32.75
CA ALA A 624 -18.71 -40.96 -33.46
C ALA A 624 -19.71 -40.01 -32.77
N GLY A 625 -20.06 -38.91 -33.45
CA GLY A 625 -20.99 -37.90 -32.93
C GLY A 625 -20.35 -36.82 -32.06
N SER A 626 -19.01 -36.72 -32.05
CA SER A 626 -18.28 -35.71 -31.28
C SER A 626 -18.69 -34.28 -31.62
N LYS A 627 -18.68 -33.44 -30.59
CA LYS A 627 -19.00 -32.01 -30.65
C LYS A 627 -17.83 -31.20 -30.12
N PHE A 628 -17.73 -29.95 -30.56
CA PHE A 628 -16.78 -29.02 -29.97
C PHE A 628 -17.10 -28.75 -28.51
N THR A 629 -16.09 -28.90 -27.65
CA THR A 629 -16.10 -28.48 -26.25
C THR A 629 -14.96 -27.50 -26.02
N ILE A 630 -15.11 -26.59 -25.06
CA ILE A 630 -14.03 -25.69 -24.65
C ILE A 630 -12.88 -26.54 -24.08
N ALA A 631 -11.70 -26.38 -24.65
CA ALA A 631 -10.45 -27.00 -24.21
C ALA A 631 -9.60 -26.04 -23.37
N ALA A 632 -9.68 -24.73 -23.63
CA ALA A 632 -9.04 -23.69 -22.82
C ALA A 632 -9.74 -22.33 -22.97
N ASN A 633 -9.65 -21.52 -21.92
CA ASN A 633 -9.99 -20.10 -21.91
C ASN A 633 -8.68 -19.31 -21.72
N VAL A 634 -8.38 -18.40 -22.65
CA VAL A 634 -7.13 -17.62 -22.62
C VAL A 634 -7.41 -16.15 -22.95
N THR A 635 -6.59 -15.25 -22.39
CA THR A 635 -6.60 -13.82 -22.73
C THR A 635 -5.72 -13.51 -23.94
N ASP A 636 -4.66 -14.28 -24.14
CA ASP A 636 -3.72 -14.18 -25.26
C ASP A 636 -4.18 -14.93 -26.52
N SER A 637 -3.48 -14.69 -27.63
CA SER A 637 -3.73 -15.35 -28.94
C SER A 637 -2.98 -16.67 -29.12
N CYS A 638 -2.75 -17.38 -28.02
CA CYS A 638 -1.97 -18.61 -27.93
C CYS A 638 -2.53 -19.55 -26.85
N ALA A 639 -2.48 -20.86 -27.09
CA ALA A 639 -2.73 -21.88 -26.06
C ALA A 639 -1.86 -23.13 -26.28
N ASP A 640 -1.27 -23.65 -25.20
CA ASP A 640 -0.60 -24.96 -25.16
C ASP A 640 -1.55 -25.99 -24.54
N ILE A 641 -1.86 -27.07 -25.27
CA ILE A 641 -2.80 -28.12 -24.85
C ILE A 641 -2.06 -29.45 -24.71
N TYR A 642 -2.23 -30.10 -23.57
CA TYR A 642 -1.52 -31.32 -23.17
C TYR A 642 -2.48 -32.53 -23.08
N PHE A 643 -1.92 -33.73 -22.96
CA PHE A 643 -2.65 -34.99 -22.72
C PHE A 643 -3.66 -35.36 -23.83
N LEU A 644 -3.38 -35.00 -25.08
CA LEU A 644 -4.23 -35.29 -26.25
C LEU A 644 -4.14 -36.78 -26.68
N PHE A 645 -4.71 -37.68 -25.88
CA PHE A 645 -4.75 -39.12 -26.16
C PHE A 645 -5.94 -39.51 -27.07
N PRO A 646 -5.80 -40.53 -27.95
CA PRO A 646 -4.62 -41.38 -28.17
C PRO A 646 -3.56 -40.76 -29.10
N GLY A 647 -3.76 -39.52 -29.54
CA GLY A 647 -2.77 -38.74 -30.26
C GLY A 647 -3.36 -37.42 -30.79
N ILE A 648 -2.55 -36.37 -30.88
CA ILE A 648 -2.94 -35.02 -31.31
C ILE A 648 -3.68 -35.00 -32.66
N TRP A 649 -3.28 -35.83 -33.62
CA TRP A 649 -3.89 -35.92 -34.97
C TRP A 649 -5.34 -36.44 -34.99
N ASN A 650 -5.88 -36.86 -33.85
CA ASN A 650 -7.30 -37.20 -33.71
C ASN A 650 -8.16 -35.97 -33.36
N PHE A 651 -7.55 -34.82 -33.08
CA PHE A 651 -8.23 -33.61 -32.60
C PHE A 651 -8.28 -32.52 -33.67
N GLU A 652 -9.46 -31.93 -33.81
CA GLU A 652 -9.68 -30.72 -34.58
C GLU A 652 -9.96 -29.57 -33.62
N PHE A 653 -9.37 -28.40 -33.90
CA PHE A 653 -9.45 -27.22 -33.04
C PHE A 653 -10.05 -26.02 -33.78
N ALA A 654 -10.78 -25.19 -33.06
CA ALA A 654 -11.30 -23.90 -33.55
C ALA A 654 -11.21 -22.86 -32.42
N ALA A 655 -11.13 -21.58 -32.76
CA ALA A 655 -11.13 -20.50 -31.76
C ALA A 655 -12.29 -19.54 -31.99
N SER A 656 -12.88 -19.03 -30.91
CA SER A 656 -13.76 -17.87 -30.90
C SER A 656 -13.19 -16.80 -29.98
N ALA A 657 -13.48 -15.54 -30.27
CA ALA A 657 -13.18 -14.39 -29.43
C ALA A 657 -14.42 -13.98 -28.64
N PHE A 658 -14.25 -13.46 -27.43
CA PHE A 658 -15.33 -12.89 -26.63
C PHE A 658 -14.98 -11.50 -26.08
N ASN A 659 -16.00 -10.73 -25.76
CA ASN A 659 -15.92 -9.50 -24.98
C ASN A 659 -17.06 -9.51 -23.96
N GLY A 660 -16.77 -9.84 -22.71
CA GLY A 660 -17.79 -10.39 -21.80
C GLY A 660 -18.40 -11.66 -22.41
N ASN A 661 -19.73 -11.72 -22.44
CA ASN A 661 -20.51 -12.81 -23.04
C ASN A 661 -20.87 -12.55 -24.52
N GLU A 662 -20.45 -11.42 -25.10
CA GLU A 662 -20.56 -11.19 -26.54
C GLU A 662 -19.48 -12.00 -27.29
N GLU A 663 -19.83 -13.23 -27.66
CA GLU A 663 -18.93 -14.16 -28.34
C GLU A 663 -19.07 -14.13 -29.88
N SER A 664 -17.95 -14.08 -30.59
CA SER A 664 -17.89 -14.24 -32.05
C SER A 664 -18.32 -15.66 -32.47
N PRO A 665 -18.84 -15.88 -33.70
CA PRO A 665 -18.92 -17.22 -34.28
C PRO A 665 -17.55 -17.92 -34.23
N GLN A 666 -17.53 -19.24 -34.02
CA GLN A 666 -16.29 -20.03 -34.08
C GLN A 666 -15.60 -19.82 -35.45
N GLY A 667 -14.29 -19.57 -35.42
CA GLY A 667 -13.46 -19.48 -36.61
C GLY A 667 -13.33 -20.84 -37.34
N PRO A 668 -12.66 -20.86 -38.51
CA PRO A 668 -12.45 -22.09 -39.27
C PRO A 668 -11.73 -23.15 -38.42
N ALA A 669 -12.29 -24.36 -38.41
CA ALA A 669 -11.70 -25.48 -37.71
C ALA A 669 -10.49 -26.04 -38.46
N VAL A 670 -9.47 -26.47 -37.72
CA VAL A 670 -8.21 -27.00 -38.24
C VAL A 670 -7.92 -28.35 -37.58
N LEU A 671 -7.80 -29.41 -38.39
CA LEU A 671 -7.36 -30.72 -37.92
C LEU A 671 -5.88 -30.64 -37.57
N ALA A 672 -5.50 -31.08 -36.37
CA ALA A 672 -4.12 -31.02 -35.95
C ALA A 672 -3.24 -32.01 -36.75
N PRO A 673 -2.00 -31.62 -37.11
CA PRO A 673 -1.11 -32.51 -37.84
C PRO A 673 -0.57 -33.63 -36.95
N SER A 674 -0.12 -34.72 -37.56
CA SER A 674 0.79 -35.65 -36.88
C SER A 674 2.14 -34.96 -36.61
N PRO A 675 2.84 -35.28 -35.51
CA PRO A 675 4.20 -34.79 -35.27
C PRO A 675 5.15 -35.11 -36.42
N ALA A 676 6.16 -34.27 -36.61
CA ALA A 676 7.19 -34.49 -37.63
C ALA A 676 7.98 -35.79 -37.37
N SER A 677 8.57 -36.36 -38.41
CA SER A 677 9.35 -37.60 -38.28
C SER A 677 10.51 -37.42 -37.30
N GLY A 678 10.61 -38.32 -36.31
CA GLY A 678 11.60 -38.25 -35.23
C GLY A 678 11.13 -37.53 -33.96
N VAL A 679 9.98 -36.85 -33.97
CA VAL A 679 9.39 -36.23 -32.79
C VAL A 679 8.67 -37.29 -31.94
N THR A 680 9.11 -37.46 -30.69
CA THR A 680 8.55 -38.41 -29.71
C THR A 680 7.96 -37.69 -28.50
N PHE A 681 7.23 -38.40 -27.63
CA PHE A 681 6.70 -37.87 -26.36
C PHE A 681 7.76 -37.07 -25.58
N GLY A 682 7.43 -35.86 -25.12
CA GLY A 682 8.36 -34.99 -24.39
C GLY A 682 9.45 -34.33 -25.24
N SER A 683 9.32 -34.32 -26.58
CA SER A 683 10.20 -33.54 -27.44
C SER A 683 10.01 -32.03 -27.19
N PRO A 684 11.08 -31.22 -27.23
CA PRO A 684 10.96 -29.77 -27.11
C PRO A 684 10.25 -29.20 -28.35
N GLY A 685 9.35 -28.25 -28.12
CA GLY A 685 8.65 -27.49 -29.16
C GLY A 685 8.42 -26.03 -28.72
N PRO A 686 7.85 -25.19 -29.60
CA PRO A 686 7.37 -23.87 -29.19
C PRO A 686 6.35 -23.99 -28.06
N THR A 687 6.37 -23.04 -27.13
CA THR A 687 5.33 -22.85 -26.12
C THR A 687 4.78 -21.45 -26.25
N CYS A 688 3.60 -21.20 -25.71
CA CYS A 688 3.16 -19.84 -25.45
C CYS A 688 4.18 -19.13 -24.56
N VAL A 689 4.26 -17.81 -24.69
CA VAL A 689 5.02 -17.01 -23.72
C VAL A 689 4.36 -17.24 -22.36
N PRO A 690 5.10 -17.63 -21.31
CA PRO A 690 4.53 -17.73 -19.98
C PRO A 690 3.86 -16.40 -19.62
N GLU A 691 2.69 -16.44 -18.99
CA GLU A 691 2.04 -15.22 -18.50
C GLU A 691 3.08 -14.38 -17.75
N PRO A 692 3.29 -13.10 -18.12
CA PRO A 692 4.31 -12.28 -17.51
C PRO A 692 4.04 -12.22 -16.02
N ALA A 693 5.03 -12.58 -15.20
CA ALA A 693 4.91 -12.65 -13.74
C ALA A 693 4.21 -11.38 -13.22
N TRP A 694 2.95 -11.55 -12.80
CA TRP A 694 2.03 -10.42 -12.68
C TRP A 694 2.55 -9.45 -11.62
N CYS A 695 2.79 -8.21 -12.04
CA CYS A 695 3.21 -7.05 -11.25
C CYS A 695 4.08 -7.37 -10.01
N PRO A 696 5.42 -7.51 -10.18
CA PRO A 696 6.32 -7.78 -9.07
C PRO A 696 6.32 -6.61 -8.07
N GLY A 697 5.58 -6.78 -6.97
CA GLY A 697 5.49 -5.79 -5.88
C GLY A 697 4.20 -5.81 -5.07
N PHE A 698 3.09 -6.34 -5.59
CA PHE A 698 1.81 -6.38 -4.89
C PHE A 698 1.40 -7.83 -4.56
N GLY A 699 1.61 -8.24 -3.31
CA GLY A 699 1.04 -9.49 -2.75
C GLY A 699 1.98 -10.69 -2.56
N GLN A 700 3.19 -10.70 -3.13
CA GLN A 700 4.19 -11.77 -2.90
C GLN A 700 5.38 -11.25 -2.08
N PRO A 701 5.54 -11.64 -0.79
CA PRO A 701 6.85 -11.67 -0.17
C PRO A 701 7.67 -12.71 -0.92
N GLY A 702 8.81 -12.31 -1.49
CA GLY A 702 9.61 -13.20 -2.32
C GLY A 702 9.97 -14.50 -1.60
N SER A 703 9.72 -15.64 -2.25
CA SER A 703 10.35 -16.90 -1.85
C SER A 703 11.88 -16.69 -1.82
N PRO A 704 12.59 -17.10 -0.76
CA PRO A 704 13.98 -16.73 -0.56
C PRO A 704 14.91 -17.54 -1.48
N THR A 705 14.94 -17.14 -2.74
CA THR A 705 16.19 -17.12 -3.48
C THR A 705 17.01 -15.96 -2.92
N GLY A 706 17.81 -16.28 -1.90
CA GLY A 706 18.85 -15.37 -1.45
C GLY A 706 19.77 -15.09 -2.63
N GLY A 707 19.65 -13.91 -3.23
CA GLY A 707 20.78 -13.30 -3.89
C GLY A 707 21.81 -13.05 -2.81
N ASP A 708 22.81 -13.91 -2.72
CA ASP A 708 24.00 -13.65 -1.92
C ASP A 708 24.49 -12.24 -2.25
N GLY A 709 24.97 -11.53 -1.23
CA GLY A 709 25.64 -10.24 -1.36
C GLY A 709 26.98 -10.38 -2.06
N GLY A 710 26.99 -10.84 -3.32
CA GLY A 710 28.05 -10.54 -4.24
C GLY A 710 28.05 -9.02 -4.45
N SER A 711 29.11 -8.36 -4.03
CA SER A 711 29.42 -7.00 -4.49
C SER A 711 29.26 -6.93 -6.01
N PRO A 712 28.87 -5.78 -6.60
CA PRO A 712 28.94 -5.63 -8.05
C PRO A 712 30.36 -6.04 -8.50
N PRO A 713 30.51 -6.83 -9.58
CA PRO A 713 31.80 -7.34 -9.97
C PRO A 713 32.77 -6.17 -10.13
N VAL A 714 33.81 -6.16 -9.30
CA VAL A 714 34.81 -5.09 -9.29
C VAL A 714 35.45 -5.09 -10.68
N THR A 715 35.04 -4.12 -11.50
CA THR A 715 35.60 -3.89 -12.82
C THR A 715 36.94 -3.20 -12.63
N PHE A 716 37.95 -4.02 -12.33
CA PHE A 716 39.33 -3.54 -12.29
C PHE A 716 39.67 -2.91 -13.64
N PRO A 717 40.16 -1.65 -13.68
CA PRO A 717 40.78 -1.13 -14.89
C PRO A 717 41.96 -2.04 -15.27
N PRO A 718 42.30 -2.21 -16.56
CA PRO A 718 43.27 -3.20 -17.01
C PRO A 718 44.68 -2.93 -16.46
N GLY A 719 45.00 -3.59 -15.34
CA GLY A 719 46.31 -3.56 -14.68
C GLY A 719 47.21 -4.70 -15.19
N THR A 720 48.47 -4.37 -15.46
CA THR A 720 49.37 -5.21 -16.28
C THR A 720 50.27 -6.16 -15.47
N GLY A 721 49.74 -6.87 -14.48
CA GLY A 721 50.55 -7.80 -13.66
C GLY A 721 49.74 -8.87 -12.91
N PRO A 722 50.37 -10.00 -12.52
CA PRO A 722 49.72 -11.07 -11.77
C PRO A 722 49.45 -10.66 -10.32
N THR A 723 48.24 -10.90 -9.84
CA THR A 723 47.84 -10.68 -8.45
C THR A 723 48.06 -11.95 -7.63
N THR A 724 48.52 -11.78 -6.39
CA THR A 724 48.81 -12.88 -5.46
C THR A 724 48.11 -12.63 -4.14
N GLU A 725 47.39 -13.63 -3.64
CA GLU A 725 46.67 -13.60 -2.37
C GLU A 725 47.07 -14.81 -1.53
N THR A 726 47.19 -14.64 -0.21
CA THR A 726 47.56 -15.74 0.70
C THR A 726 46.39 -16.04 1.62
N LEU A 727 45.81 -17.22 1.45
CA LEU A 727 44.74 -17.76 2.28
C LEU A 727 45.36 -18.66 3.36
N THR A 728 44.53 -19.10 4.31
CA THR A 728 44.93 -20.07 5.34
C THR A 728 44.08 -21.33 5.19
N ASP A 729 44.70 -22.50 5.18
CA ASP A 729 44.00 -23.78 5.08
C ASP A 729 43.27 -24.16 6.38
N ALA A 730 42.47 -25.23 6.33
CA ALA A 730 41.71 -25.73 7.47
C ALA A 730 42.57 -26.20 8.67
N ASN A 731 43.90 -26.29 8.50
CA ASN A 731 44.87 -26.66 9.54
C ASN A 731 45.69 -25.46 10.03
N GLY A 732 45.41 -24.23 9.57
CA GLY A 732 46.14 -23.02 9.95
C GLY A 732 47.42 -22.74 9.14
N SER A 733 47.66 -23.46 8.04
CA SER A 733 48.85 -23.26 7.19
C SER A 733 48.57 -22.28 6.04
N PRO A 734 49.47 -21.32 5.75
CA PRO A 734 49.26 -20.37 4.66
C PRO A 734 49.42 -21.03 3.28
N VAL A 735 48.48 -20.75 2.38
CA VAL A 735 48.44 -21.21 0.98
C VAL A 735 48.34 -19.98 0.07
N THR A 736 49.34 -19.81 -0.79
CA THR A 736 49.42 -18.66 -1.70
C THR A 736 48.84 -19.01 -3.08
N LEU A 737 47.83 -18.24 -3.49
CA LEU A 737 47.22 -18.29 -4.82
C LEU A 737 47.79 -17.16 -5.69
N THR A 738 48.16 -17.47 -6.93
CA THR A 738 48.61 -16.48 -7.93
C THR A 738 47.71 -16.57 -9.14
N ILE A 739 47.04 -15.48 -9.48
CA ILE A 739 46.16 -15.37 -10.65
C ILE A 739 46.92 -14.62 -11.75
N ASN A 740 47.06 -15.25 -12.91
CA ASN A 740 47.76 -14.67 -14.04
C ASN A 740 46.80 -13.87 -14.95
N PRO A 741 47.27 -12.78 -15.59
CA PRO A 741 46.43 -12.01 -16.51
C PRO A 741 45.87 -12.87 -17.64
N GLY A 742 44.55 -12.82 -17.85
CA GLY A 742 43.86 -13.50 -18.97
C GLY A 742 43.11 -14.78 -18.62
N GLN A 743 43.09 -15.23 -17.35
CA GLN A 743 42.16 -16.29 -16.92
C GLN A 743 40.74 -15.73 -16.70
N SER A 744 39.73 -16.40 -17.23
CA SER A 744 38.31 -16.04 -17.05
C SER A 744 37.88 -16.16 -15.57
N PRO A 745 36.91 -15.35 -15.10
CA PRO A 745 36.40 -15.45 -13.73
C PRO A 745 35.80 -16.85 -13.47
N ILE A 746 36.17 -17.45 -12.34
CA ILE A 746 35.71 -18.78 -11.94
C ILE A 746 34.34 -18.64 -11.27
N THR A 747 33.28 -19.03 -11.97
CA THR A 747 31.89 -18.98 -11.46
C THR A 747 31.33 -20.38 -11.23
N GLY A 748 31.17 -20.76 -9.97
CA GLY A 748 30.61 -22.05 -9.55
C GLY A 748 31.60 -22.91 -8.73
N PRO A 749 31.13 -24.00 -8.09
CA PRO A 749 31.97 -24.88 -7.29
C PRO A 749 33.02 -25.54 -8.17
N THR A 750 34.27 -25.08 -8.03
CA THR A 750 35.36 -25.44 -8.92
C THR A 750 36.49 -26.08 -8.13
N THR A 751 36.91 -27.26 -8.57
CA THR A 751 38.07 -27.96 -8.04
C THR A 751 39.34 -27.45 -8.72
N ILE A 752 40.23 -26.83 -7.96
CA ILE A 752 41.50 -26.31 -8.47
C ILE A 752 42.63 -27.19 -7.93
N THR A 753 43.46 -27.73 -8.82
CA THR A 753 44.62 -28.55 -8.47
C THR A 753 45.91 -27.80 -8.81
N THR A 754 46.68 -27.45 -7.79
CA THR A 754 48.03 -26.86 -7.93
C THR A 754 48.99 -27.54 -6.95
N ASN A 755 50.24 -27.73 -7.37
CA ASN A 755 51.30 -28.38 -6.58
C ASN A 755 50.92 -29.69 -5.86
N GLY A 756 50.08 -30.51 -6.49
CA GLY A 756 49.72 -31.84 -5.99
C GLY A 756 48.68 -31.87 -4.86
N GLN A 757 48.11 -30.72 -4.49
CA GLN A 757 46.93 -30.65 -3.62
C GLN A 757 45.69 -30.20 -4.39
N THR A 758 44.54 -30.70 -3.96
CA THR A 758 43.24 -30.46 -4.58
C THR A 758 42.39 -29.63 -3.63
N ILE A 759 42.09 -28.39 -4.02
CA ILE A 759 41.26 -27.48 -3.23
C ILE A 759 39.88 -27.41 -3.88
N THR A 760 38.84 -27.72 -3.09
CA THR A 760 37.44 -27.54 -3.49
C THR A 760 36.92 -26.28 -2.81
N VAL A 761 36.62 -25.25 -3.60
CA VAL A 761 36.03 -24.01 -3.10
C VAL A 761 34.53 -24.26 -2.89
N GLY A 762 34.10 -24.29 -1.63
CA GLY A 762 32.67 -24.33 -1.25
C GLY A 762 32.02 -22.94 -1.34
N PRO A 763 30.67 -22.86 -1.28
CA PRO A 763 29.97 -21.57 -1.26
C PRO A 763 30.35 -20.73 -0.02
N PRO A 764 30.23 -19.39 -0.08
CA PRO A 764 30.77 -18.51 0.94
C PRO A 764 30.07 -18.70 2.30
N THR A 765 30.84 -19.04 3.34
CA THR A 765 30.35 -19.07 4.72
C THR A 765 30.67 -17.76 5.42
N SER A 766 29.70 -16.87 5.56
CA SER A 766 29.87 -15.56 6.20
C SER A 766 30.00 -15.67 7.72
N ASN A 767 31.18 -15.34 8.25
CA ASN A 767 31.42 -15.01 9.66
C ASN A 767 32.47 -13.89 9.72
N VAL A 768 32.41 -13.06 10.78
CA VAL A 768 33.27 -11.88 11.07
C VAL A 768 32.78 -10.54 10.50
N GLN A 769 33.14 -9.47 11.20
CA GLN A 769 32.48 -8.16 11.29
C GLN A 769 33.13 -7.06 10.42
N THR A 770 32.46 -5.89 10.43
CA THR A 770 32.94 -4.50 10.15
C THR A 770 32.93 -3.95 8.71
N LEU A 771 32.55 -2.65 8.65
CA LEU A 771 32.69 -1.64 7.59
C LEU A 771 31.68 -1.62 6.40
N THR A 772 30.58 -0.92 6.68
CA THR A 772 29.94 0.18 5.91
C THR A 772 29.71 0.13 4.38
N GLU A 773 28.45 0.47 4.03
CA GLU A 773 28.02 1.45 2.99
C GLU A 773 27.45 1.00 1.61
N VAL A 774 26.34 1.67 1.24
CA VAL A 774 25.71 1.87 -0.09
C VAL A 774 24.67 0.87 -0.64
N CYS A 775 23.45 1.42 -0.83
CA CYS A 775 22.32 1.03 -1.72
C CYS A 775 21.56 -0.30 -1.55
N PHE A 776 20.33 -0.23 -1.01
CA PHE A 776 19.06 -0.68 -1.63
C PHE A 776 17.86 -0.35 -0.72
N LEU A 777 16.80 0.32 -1.22
CA LEU A 777 15.47 0.42 -0.57
C LEU A 777 14.43 1.06 -1.50
N LEU A 778 13.40 0.31 -1.91
CA LEU A 778 12.23 0.80 -2.67
C LEU A 778 11.00 -0.11 -2.42
N LEU A 779 9.91 0.45 -1.87
CA LEU A 779 8.50 0.37 -2.33
C LEU A 779 7.48 0.65 -1.20
N ALA A 780 6.47 1.48 -1.53
CA ALA A 780 5.22 1.81 -0.81
C ALA A 780 5.29 2.60 0.54
N PRO A 781 4.55 3.72 0.70
CA PRO A 781 4.53 4.52 1.91
C PRO A 781 3.59 3.93 2.97
N SER A 782 4.19 3.24 3.94
CA SER A 782 3.54 2.42 4.97
C SER A 782 2.81 1.18 4.41
N PHE A 783 3.19 0.02 4.96
CA PHE A 783 2.76 -1.34 4.58
C PHE A 783 3.46 -2.01 3.38
N LEU A 784 4.79 -2.04 3.37
CA LEU A 784 5.52 -3.28 3.05
C LEU A 784 6.89 -3.37 3.78
N VAL A 785 7.47 -4.57 3.72
CA VAL A 785 8.86 -4.97 4.08
C VAL A 785 9.09 -5.44 5.53
N ILE A 786 9.78 -6.59 5.58
CA ILE A 786 10.04 -7.50 6.70
C ILE A 786 11.55 -7.67 6.80
N PHE A 787 12.12 -7.76 8.00
CA PHE A 787 13.56 -7.96 8.23
C PHE A 787 13.89 -9.40 8.66
N GLY A 788 15.08 -9.89 8.28
CA GLY A 788 15.83 -10.93 9.00
C GLY A 788 17.06 -10.29 9.68
N GLN A 789 17.86 -10.95 10.54
CA GLN A 789 17.90 -12.36 10.98
C GLN A 789 18.29 -12.41 12.52
N SER A 790 18.88 -13.42 13.19
CA SER A 790 19.53 -14.70 12.79
C SER A 790 19.62 -15.77 13.92
N LEU A 791 20.44 -16.79 13.64
CA LEU A 791 20.65 -18.10 14.28
C LEU A 791 21.25 -18.16 15.71
N TYR A 792 21.06 -19.32 16.38
CA TYR A 792 22.17 -20.27 16.67
C TYR A 792 21.69 -21.76 16.78
N LEU A 793 22.64 -22.70 16.63
CA LEU A 793 22.49 -24.12 16.23
C LEU A 793 21.92 -25.13 17.27
N LYS A 794 21.36 -26.27 16.77
CA LYS A 794 21.94 -27.64 17.00
C LYS A 794 21.31 -28.81 16.18
N SER A 795 22.12 -29.35 15.25
CA SER A 795 22.29 -30.76 14.80
C SER A 795 21.41 -31.91 15.35
N TRP A 796 20.91 -32.81 14.49
CA TRP A 796 21.57 -34.11 14.11
C TRP A 796 20.73 -34.91 13.09
N VAL A 797 21.40 -35.60 12.16
CA VAL A 797 20.80 -36.60 11.26
C VAL A 797 20.94 -38.00 11.88
N LYS A 798 19.93 -38.87 11.70
CA LYS A 798 20.22 -40.29 11.49
C LYS A 798 19.18 -40.98 10.59
N VAL A 799 19.66 -41.39 9.42
CA VAL A 799 18.94 -42.25 8.47
C VAL A 799 18.86 -43.68 9.01
N LYS A 800 17.69 -44.28 8.88
CA LYS A 800 17.59 -45.60 8.25
C LYS A 800 16.37 -45.64 7.34
#